data_AF-A0A7X5LKN9-F1
#
_entry.id   AF-A0A7X5LKN9-F1
#
_cell.length_a   1.000
_cell.length_b   1.000
_cell.length_c   1.000
_cell.angle_alpha   90.00
_cell.angle_beta   90.00
_cell.angle_gamma   90.00
#
_symmetry.space_group_name_H-M   'P 1'
#
loop_
_entity.id
_entity.type
_entity.pdbx_description
1 polymer ?
#
loop_
_entity_poly.entity_id
_entity_poly.type
_entity_poly.pdbx_seq_one_letter_code
_entity_poly.pdbx_strand_id
1 'polypeptide(L)'
;MSSLLLRIIIFFCVVVLPTIVTLCNASEAERGTVIYQQEALEVYIHASDKENARTLAHFCTNKGRQKGTKYRVNVSFSAAYERRTQLIGSSYTQFVKEKIYPNLIKLCGDIRITEIEMSMTQQGESSGPKRFELMSFAIADEGESITYTNYHLNHIAEAQMTMEEIAALMPENVAHLSPLNRGKVLYEDDRITVYARENPWCLPLKHSRTRPSPNAGLDIVVPVSYSELHQWLKTHYEYFEHKIIKPLIESSCFPGSTVSAKFYQKGKSAYLEEVSYGFKKPKPQAGYAYSSSPRPLVFTVVNRQPGLTREARLASISARKAEREVWNSSCKGIFCWLHGGQYIQAIYDNNLNAIKKLDRKIDNAITLWIRRNLGNDIANTKHQDYSLLPVIADTYLYQYQQYALYKCPDNLLQKTYLYKNPTFEMPDYDGLSMPDMGGEIDSATYVVPTELLPLCDKVCDAFGGNYDRLIINSLNVRPALGTIDGVHELLDEYRCDRPDVKQFEDNLARLTFAYLDNKHAWLTSIEDVSTESLGTPKSDVRVKPIAPPVVDNGSTAKTIDSAESENTQKPKTTEPQRRAIAKRPSSSAPPQATVYQNKTPQINSTAENNNAINYEQMNSEIASLAEKYTARLNTLSQDFQKKVLATADPRTRSKLLAEFQQEMARLNSEARKETEKVKAKYKRN
;
A
#
# COMPACT_ATOMS: atom_id res chain seq x y z
N MET A 1 -67.47 -5.41 22.23
CA MET A 1 -66.46 -4.46 21.72
C MET A 1 -65.29 -5.18 21.02
N SER A 2 -65.56 -6.22 20.21
CA SER A 2 -64.50 -7.12 19.68
C SER A 2 -64.50 -7.27 18.16
N SER A 3 -65.26 -6.43 17.44
CA SER A 3 -65.36 -6.46 15.98
C SER A 3 -64.78 -5.20 15.30
N LEU A 4 -64.57 -4.11 16.06
CA LEU A 4 -64.08 -2.85 15.51
C LEU A 4 -62.54 -2.81 15.40
N LEU A 5 -61.80 -3.41 16.34
CA LEU A 5 -60.34 -3.42 16.31
C LEU A 5 -59.75 -4.28 15.18
N LEU A 6 -60.42 -5.38 14.82
CA LEU A 6 -59.94 -6.28 13.75
C LEU A 6 -60.11 -5.65 12.35
N ARG A 7 -61.11 -4.78 12.16
CA ARG A 7 -61.32 -4.07 10.89
C ARG A 7 -60.36 -2.89 10.69
N ILE A 8 -59.89 -2.26 11.77
CA ILE A 8 -58.93 -1.15 11.69
C ILE A 8 -57.51 -1.67 11.38
N ILE A 9 -57.13 -2.86 11.89
CA ILE A 9 -55.82 -3.46 11.60
C ILE A 9 -55.74 -4.00 10.15
N ILE A 10 -56.84 -4.54 9.61
CA ILE A 10 -56.88 -4.99 8.21
C ILE A 10 -56.87 -3.80 7.22
N PHE A 11 -57.46 -2.66 7.59
CA PHE A 11 -57.46 -1.46 6.73
C PHE A 11 -56.09 -0.75 6.71
N PHE A 12 -55.31 -0.80 7.79
CA PHE A 12 -53.96 -0.22 7.82
C PHE A 12 -52.91 -1.08 7.08
N CYS A 13 -53.11 -2.39 6.96
CA CYS A 13 -52.21 -3.24 6.17
C CYS A 13 -52.40 -3.13 4.64
N VAL A 14 -53.55 -2.65 4.15
CA VAL A 14 -53.85 -2.61 2.71
C VAL A 14 -53.51 -1.26 2.06
N VAL A 15 -53.40 -0.17 2.82
CA VAL A 15 -53.24 1.19 2.25
C VAL A 15 -51.80 1.73 2.30
N VAL A 16 -50.86 1.07 3.01
CA VAL A 16 -49.46 1.56 3.14
C VAL A 16 -48.45 0.80 2.26
N LEU A 17 -48.90 -0.15 1.41
CA LEU A 17 -48.03 -1.06 0.66
C LEU A 17 -47.97 -0.95 -0.89
N PRO A 18 -48.15 0.22 -1.56
CA PRO A 18 -47.69 0.36 -2.96
C PRO A 18 -46.35 1.10 -3.11
N THR A 19 -45.90 1.88 -2.13
CA THR A 19 -44.70 2.74 -2.29
C THR A 19 -43.39 2.12 -1.82
N ILE A 20 -43.43 1.07 -0.98
CA ILE A 20 -42.21 0.34 -0.57
C ILE A 20 -41.79 -0.70 -1.63
N VAL A 21 -42.74 -1.23 -2.41
CA VAL A 21 -42.44 -2.18 -3.49
C VAL A 21 -41.78 -1.49 -4.71
N THR A 22 -42.00 -0.18 -4.89
CA THR A 22 -41.45 0.56 -6.03
C THR A 22 -39.94 0.87 -5.91
N LEU A 23 -39.36 0.83 -4.70
CA LEU A 23 -37.92 1.03 -4.49
C LEU A 23 -37.08 -0.25 -4.67
N CYS A 24 -37.68 -1.44 -4.65
CA CYS A 24 -36.98 -2.69 -4.99
C CYS A 24 -36.90 -2.93 -6.50
N ASN A 25 -37.86 -2.44 -7.29
CA ASN A 25 -37.93 -2.69 -8.74
C ASN A 25 -37.01 -1.80 -9.57
N ALA A 26 -36.48 -0.70 -9.01
CA ALA A 26 -35.48 0.11 -9.70
C ALA A 26 -34.17 -0.68 -9.97
N SER A 27 -33.87 -1.70 -9.15
CA SER A 27 -32.70 -2.57 -9.38
C SER A 27 -32.93 -3.65 -10.45
N GLU A 28 -34.18 -3.97 -10.82
CA GLU A 28 -34.47 -4.99 -11.85
C GLU A 28 -34.36 -4.43 -13.26
N ALA A 29 -34.67 -3.14 -13.47
CA ALA A 29 -34.57 -2.52 -14.79
C ALA A 29 -33.12 -2.36 -15.29
N GLU A 30 -32.13 -2.41 -14.39
CA GLU A 30 -30.70 -2.48 -14.74
C GLU A 30 -30.17 -3.91 -14.89
N ARG A 31 -30.92 -4.92 -14.40
CA ARG A 31 -30.52 -6.31 -14.51
C ARG A 31 -30.65 -6.75 -15.97
N GLY A 32 -29.55 -7.29 -16.47
CA GLY A 32 -29.40 -7.74 -17.83
C GLY A 32 -30.33 -8.87 -18.26
N THR A 33 -30.16 -9.38 -19.47
CA THR A 33 -30.87 -10.60 -19.90
C THR A 33 -30.26 -11.82 -19.20
N VAL A 34 -31.05 -12.50 -18.37
CA VAL A 34 -30.67 -13.75 -17.69
C VAL A 34 -30.59 -14.89 -18.70
N ILE A 35 -29.47 -15.60 -18.72
CA ILE A 35 -29.22 -16.74 -19.63
C ILE A 35 -29.14 -18.07 -18.89
N TYR A 36 -28.88 -18.05 -17.58
CA TYR A 36 -28.91 -19.24 -16.73
C TYR A 36 -29.25 -18.83 -15.29
N GLN A 37 -30.05 -19.62 -14.59
CA GLN A 37 -30.39 -19.37 -13.20
C GLN A 37 -30.61 -20.69 -12.46
N GLN A 38 -30.10 -20.75 -11.24
CA GLN A 38 -30.39 -21.79 -10.25
C GLN A 38 -30.39 -21.14 -8.86
N GLU A 39 -30.73 -21.90 -7.81
CA GLU A 39 -30.71 -21.38 -6.45
C GLU A 39 -29.32 -20.79 -6.12
N ALA A 40 -29.31 -19.52 -5.70
CA ALA A 40 -28.12 -18.75 -5.34
C ALA A 40 -27.06 -18.53 -6.45
N LEU A 41 -27.38 -18.77 -7.72
CA LEU A 41 -26.50 -18.47 -8.87
C LEU A 41 -27.31 -18.01 -10.08
N GLU A 42 -26.89 -16.90 -10.68
CA GLU A 42 -27.51 -16.28 -11.85
C GLU A 42 -26.43 -15.91 -12.87
N VAL A 43 -26.66 -16.17 -14.15
CA VAL A 43 -25.79 -15.73 -15.25
C VAL A 43 -26.58 -14.82 -16.16
N TYR A 44 -26.09 -13.61 -16.41
CA TYR A 44 -26.80 -12.60 -17.18
C TYR A 44 -25.87 -11.72 -18.02
N ILE A 45 -26.43 -11.05 -19.02
CA ILE A 45 -25.74 -10.14 -19.93
C ILE A 45 -26.03 -8.69 -19.53
N HIS A 46 -25.03 -7.94 -19.03
CA HIS A 46 -25.24 -6.60 -18.46
C HIS A 46 -25.87 -5.61 -19.46
N ALA A 47 -26.89 -4.87 -19.04
CA ALA A 47 -27.57 -3.87 -19.88
C ALA A 47 -26.72 -2.61 -20.16
N SER A 48 -25.73 -2.32 -19.30
CA SER A 48 -24.94 -1.07 -19.33
C SER A 48 -23.63 -1.09 -20.13
N ASP A 49 -23.41 -2.05 -21.04
CA ASP A 49 -22.42 -1.85 -22.13
C ASP A 49 -22.99 -0.78 -23.09
N LYS A 50 -23.07 0.46 -22.60
CA LYS A 50 -23.85 1.60 -23.11
C LYS A 50 -23.46 2.07 -24.52
N GLU A 51 -22.31 1.61 -25.04
CA GLU A 51 -21.92 1.86 -26.43
C GLU A 51 -22.46 0.80 -27.42
N ASN A 52 -22.88 -0.39 -26.94
CA ASN A 52 -23.40 -1.48 -27.78
C ASN A 52 -24.80 -1.98 -27.36
N ALA A 53 -25.35 -1.52 -26.24
CA ALA A 53 -26.64 -1.97 -25.72
C ALA A 53 -27.85 -1.32 -26.44
N ARG A 54 -27.95 -1.47 -27.76
CA ARG A 54 -29.23 -1.31 -28.47
C ARG A 54 -29.81 -2.69 -28.75
N THR A 55 -30.55 -3.24 -27.79
CA THR A 55 -31.32 -4.51 -27.86
C THR A 55 -30.49 -5.80 -27.84
N LEU A 56 -31.07 -6.86 -27.24
CA LEU A 56 -30.58 -8.24 -27.31
C LEU A 56 -30.26 -8.68 -28.75
N ALA A 57 -31.01 -8.16 -29.72
CA ALA A 57 -30.73 -8.38 -31.13
C ALA A 57 -29.32 -7.89 -31.48
N HIS A 58 -28.86 -6.70 -31.06
CA HIS A 58 -27.51 -6.21 -31.35
C HIS A 58 -26.41 -7.03 -30.68
N PHE A 59 -26.66 -7.52 -29.46
CA PHE A 59 -25.76 -8.46 -28.78
C PHE A 59 -25.55 -9.72 -29.64
N CYS A 60 -26.64 -10.30 -30.16
CA CYS A 60 -26.59 -11.50 -31.01
C CYS A 60 -26.24 -11.22 -32.49
N THR A 61 -26.47 -10.01 -33.00
CA THR A 61 -26.27 -9.61 -34.39
C THR A 61 -25.01 -8.81 -34.61
N ASN A 62 -23.97 -9.02 -33.80
CA ASN A 62 -22.60 -8.55 -34.09
C ASN A 62 -21.99 -9.21 -35.37
N LYS A 63 -22.86 -9.58 -36.32
CA LYS A 63 -22.69 -10.19 -37.65
C LYS A 63 -21.81 -9.39 -38.61
N GLY A 64 -21.45 -8.14 -38.27
CA GLY A 64 -20.58 -7.28 -39.10
C GLY A 64 -19.08 -7.45 -38.86
N ARG A 65 -18.65 -8.12 -37.78
CA ARG A 65 -17.22 -8.34 -37.48
C ARG A 65 -16.86 -9.79 -37.75
N GLN A 66 -16.46 -10.10 -38.99
CA GLN A 66 -15.96 -11.42 -39.41
C GLN A 66 -14.66 -11.90 -38.71
N LYS A 67 -14.18 -11.20 -37.68
CA LYS A 67 -13.04 -11.62 -36.87
C LYS A 67 -13.49 -11.73 -35.41
N GLY A 68 -13.71 -12.97 -34.98
CA GLY A 68 -13.84 -13.40 -33.59
C GLY A 68 -14.76 -12.57 -32.70
N THR A 69 -16.00 -13.03 -32.51
CA THR A 69 -16.94 -12.35 -31.62
C THR A 69 -16.67 -12.72 -30.16
N LYS A 70 -16.29 -11.71 -29.38
CA LYS A 70 -16.13 -11.77 -27.94
C LYS A 70 -17.44 -11.40 -27.24
N TYR A 71 -17.89 -12.26 -26.33
CA TYR A 71 -19.12 -12.07 -25.55
C TYR A 71 -18.79 -11.89 -24.08
N ARG A 72 -19.43 -10.93 -23.41
CA ARG A 72 -19.28 -10.73 -21.95
C ARG A 72 -20.52 -11.24 -21.24
N VAL A 73 -20.31 -12.05 -20.20
CA VAL A 73 -21.36 -12.56 -19.30
C VAL A 73 -20.99 -12.24 -17.86
N ASN A 74 -21.99 -12.02 -17.02
CA ASN A 74 -21.82 -11.80 -15.60
C ASN A 74 -22.43 -12.97 -14.85
N VAL A 75 -21.72 -13.45 -13.84
CA VAL A 75 -22.16 -14.53 -12.98
C VAL A 75 -22.32 -13.96 -11.58
N SER A 76 -23.53 -13.94 -11.07
CA SER A 76 -23.82 -13.46 -9.73
C SER A 76 -24.23 -14.60 -8.83
N PHE A 77 -23.68 -14.65 -7.62
CA PHE A 77 -24.02 -15.68 -6.63
C PHE A 77 -24.35 -15.06 -5.27
N SER A 78 -25.32 -15.62 -4.56
CA SER A 78 -25.71 -15.17 -3.21
C SER A 78 -25.32 -16.17 -2.12
N ALA A 79 -24.80 -17.34 -2.49
CA ALA A 79 -24.36 -18.35 -1.55
C ALA A 79 -23.04 -17.97 -0.85
N ALA A 80 -22.80 -18.59 0.31
CA ALA A 80 -21.50 -18.59 0.96
C ALA A 80 -20.43 -19.19 0.02
N TYR A 81 -19.20 -18.72 0.20
CA TYR A 81 -18.09 -18.97 -0.70
C TYR A 81 -17.83 -20.48 -0.92
N GLU A 82 -17.89 -21.27 0.15
CA GLU A 82 -17.63 -22.72 0.14
C GLU A 82 -18.63 -23.52 -0.70
N ARG A 83 -19.85 -22.98 -0.90
CA ARG A 83 -20.88 -23.59 -1.76
C ARG A 83 -20.69 -23.26 -3.23
N ARG A 84 -19.81 -22.32 -3.58
CA ARG A 84 -19.59 -21.89 -4.96
C ARG A 84 -19.14 -23.02 -5.87
N THR A 85 -18.18 -23.83 -5.42
CA THR A 85 -17.67 -25.00 -6.17
C THR A 85 -18.80 -25.98 -6.48
N GLN A 86 -19.76 -26.15 -5.57
CA GLN A 86 -20.94 -26.99 -5.78
C GLN A 86 -21.89 -26.41 -6.83
N LEU A 87 -22.01 -25.08 -6.90
CA LEU A 87 -22.87 -24.39 -7.86
C LEU A 87 -22.27 -24.35 -9.28
N ILE A 88 -20.95 -24.24 -9.40
CA ILE A 88 -20.23 -24.09 -10.66
C ILE A 88 -19.82 -25.44 -11.25
N GLY A 89 -19.56 -26.44 -10.41
CA GLY A 89 -19.09 -27.76 -10.81
C GLY A 89 -17.57 -27.92 -10.65
N SER A 90 -16.98 -28.87 -11.38
CA SER A 90 -15.58 -29.26 -11.17
C SER A 90 -14.56 -28.22 -11.68
N SER A 91 -14.95 -27.37 -12.64
CA SER A 91 -14.11 -26.30 -13.17
C SER A 91 -14.92 -25.22 -13.89
N TYR A 92 -14.34 -24.03 -14.02
CA TYR A 92 -14.94 -22.97 -14.84
C TYR A 92 -15.06 -23.34 -16.31
N THR A 93 -14.11 -24.11 -16.86
CA THR A 93 -14.19 -24.59 -18.24
C THR A 93 -15.42 -25.45 -18.45
N GLN A 94 -15.69 -26.37 -17.53
CA GLN A 94 -16.89 -27.20 -17.58
C GLN A 94 -18.16 -26.37 -17.42
N PHE A 95 -18.17 -25.39 -16.50
CA PHE A 95 -19.31 -24.49 -16.33
C PHE A 95 -19.62 -23.69 -17.60
N VAL A 96 -18.60 -23.16 -18.28
CA VAL A 96 -18.77 -22.45 -19.56
C VAL A 96 -19.29 -23.42 -20.63
N LYS A 97 -18.72 -24.63 -20.72
CA LYS A 97 -19.10 -25.65 -21.71
C LYS A 97 -20.54 -26.12 -21.54
N GLU A 98 -20.97 -26.38 -20.31
CA GLU A 98 -22.26 -27.02 -20.04
C GLU A 98 -23.39 -26.03 -19.81
N LYS A 99 -23.09 -24.85 -19.26
CA LYS A 99 -24.11 -23.89 -18.81
C LYS A 99 -24.10 -22.61 -19.63
N ILE A 100 -22.95 -21.98 -19.86
CA ILE A 100 -22.92 -20.65 -20.49
C ILE A 100 -23.06 -20.75 -22.02
N TYR A 101 -22.19 -21.51 -22.67
CA TYR A 101 -22.14 -21.60 -24.13
C TYR A 101 -23.46 -22.10 -24.73
N PRO A 102 -24.10 -23.19 -24.26
CA PRO A 102 -25.36 -23.66 -24.83
C PRO A 102 -26.51 -22.66 -24.65
N ASN A 103 -26.54 -21.92 -23.53
CA ASN A 103 -27.56 -20.90 -23.31
C ASN A 103 -27.34 -19.65 -24.17
N LEU A 104 -26.09 -19.28 -24.48
CA LEU A 104 -25.79 -18.23 -25.45
C LEU A 104 -26.23 -18.62 -26.87
N ILE A 105 -25.96 -19.86 -27.30
CA ILE A 105 -26.43 -20.37 -28.60
C ILE A 105 -27.96 -20.41 -28.63
N LYS A 106 -28.62 -20.89 -27.58
CA LYS A 106 -30.08 -20.88 -27.47
C LYS A 106 -30.67 -19.48 -27.57
N LEU A 107 -30.00 -18.48 -26.99
CA LEU A 107 -30.45 -17.09 -26.98
C LEU A 107 -30.22 -16.39 -28.34
N CYS A 108 -29.08 -16.63 -28.97
CA CYS A 108 -28.63 -15.89 -30.15
C CYS A 108 -28.75 -16.65 -31.48
N GLY A 109 -29.11 -17.93 -31.45
CA GLY A 109 -29.09 -18.84 -32.60
C GLY A 109 -27.68 -19.29 -32.97
N ASP A 110 -27.49 -19.73 -34.21
CA ASP A 110 -26.20 -20.20 -34.75
C ASP A 110 -25.23 -19.04 -34.98
N ILE A 111 -24.60 -18.59 -33.88
CA ILE A 111 -23.55 -17.57 -33.88
C ILE A 111 -22.18 -18.22 -33.62
N ARG A 112 -21.16 -17.73 -34.32
CA ARG A 112 -19.78 -18.12 -34.03
C ARG A 112 -19.26 -17.33 -32.83
N ILE A 113 -19.19 -17.97 -31.68
CA ILE A 113 -18.54 -17.43 -30.47
C ILE A 113 -17.07 -17.86 -30.52
N THR A 114 -16.14 -16.91 -30.44
CA THR A 114 -14.70 -17.23 -30.35
C THR A 114 -14.11 -16.90 -29.00
N GLU A 115 -14.77 -16.05 -28.22
CA GLU A 115 -14.33 -15.74 -26.87
C GLU A 115 -15.53 -15.44 -25.96
N ILE A 116 -15.49 -15.96 -24.73
CA ILE A 116 -16.40 -15.59 -23.64
C ILE A 116 -15.57 -14.96 -22.52
N GLU A 117 -15.90 -13.74 -22.13
CA GLU A 117 -15.41 -13.07 -20.93
C GLU A 117 -16.46 -13.21 -19.83
N MET A 118 -16.09 -13.84 -18.72
CA MET A 118 -16.95 -14.08 -17.58
C MET A 118 -16.51 -13.22 -16.41
N SER A 119 -17.42 -12.38 -15.90
CA SER A 119 -17.20 -11.53 -14.72
C SER A 119 -18.05 -12.04 -13.56
N MET A 120 -17.43 -12.42 -12.45
CA MET A 120 -18.14 -12.97 -11.30
C MET A 120 -18.35 -11.94 -10.19
N THR A 121 -19.52 -11.93 -9.57
CA THR A 121 -19.92 -10.95 -8.54
C THR A 121 -20.73 -11.60 -7.42
N GLN A 122 -20.43 -11.35 -6.15
CA GLN A 122 -21.28 -11.78 -5.04
C GLN A 122 -22.45 -10.80 -4.81
N GLN A 123 -23.68 -11.31 -4.65
CA GLN A 123 -24.84 -10.50 -4.30
C GLN A 123 -24.77 -10.04 -2.84
N GLY A 124 -25.26 -8.83 -2.57
CA GLY A 124 -25.41 -8.31 -1.20
C GLY A 124 -24.28 -7.39 -0.73
N GLU A 125 -23.24 -7.16 -1.53
CA GLU A 125 -22.26 -6.11 -1.21
C GLU A 125 -22.81 -4.72 -1.58
N SER A 126 -22.99 -3.87 -0.57
CA SER A 126 -23.59 -2.53 -0.64
C SER A 126 -22.81 -1.52 -1.50
N SER A 127 -21.58 -1.86 -1.91
CA SER A 127 -20.72 -1.03 -2.77
C SER A 127 -20.97 -1.20 -4.28
N GLY A 128 -22.06 -1.88 -4.67
CA GLY A 128 -22.25 -2.39 -6.02
C GLY A 128 -21.50 -3.71 -6.23
N PRO A 129 -21.79 -4.45 -7.31
CA PRO A 129 -21.18 -5.74 -7.56
C PRO A 129 -19.67 -5.56 -7.80
N LYS A 130 -18.86 -5.72 -6.75
CA LYS A 130 -17.40 -5.79 -6.91
C LYS A 130 -17.11 -6.98 -7.81
N ARG A 131 -16.25 -6.82 -8.82
CA ARG A 131 -15.83 -7.94 -9.68
C ARG A 131 -14.91 -8.82 -8.85
N PHE A 132 -15.38 -9.99 -8.45
CA PHE A 132 -14.64 -10.98 -7.67
C PHE A 132 -13.66 -11.75 -8.54
N GLU A 133 -14.06 -12.09 -9.77
CA GLU A 133 -13.18 -12.76 -10.71
C GLU A 133 -13.47 -12.27 -12.12
N LEU A 134 -12.42 -12.17 -12.92
CA LEU A 134 -12.52 -11.93 -14.34
C LEU A 134 -11.78 -13.04 -15.08
N MET A 135 -12.52 -13.66 -16.00
CA MET A 135 -12.07 -14.83 -16.73
C MET A 135 -12.34 -14.65 -18.21
N SER A 136 -11.49 -15.22 -19.06
CA SER A 136 -11.72 -15.23 -20.50
C SER A 136 -11.41 -16.61 -21.07
N PHE A 137 -12.26 -17.05 -22.00
CA PHE A 137 -12.23 -18.37 -22.60
C PHE A 137 -12.28 -18.23 -24.11
N ALA A 138 -11.25 -18.68 -24.82
CA ALA A 138 -11.29 -18.92 -26.25
C ALA A 138 -12.17 -20.14 -26.55
N ILE A 139 -13.03 -20.00 -27.54
CA ILE A 139 -13.96 -21.03 -27.98
C ILE A 139 -13.60 -21.45 -29.41
N ALA A 140 -13.41 -22.74 -29.61
CA ALA A 140 -13.17 -23.39 -30.88
C ALA A 140 -14.09 -24.60 -31.04
N ASP A 141 -14.15 -25.15 -32.26
CA ASP A 141 -14.89 -26.37 -32.58
C ASP A 141 -16.34 -26.33 -32.07
N GLU A 142 -17.03 -25.21 -32.31
CA GLU A 142 -18.44 -25.01 -31.93
C GLU A 142 -18.72 -25.26 -30.43
N GLY A 143 -17.77 -24.93 -29.56
CA GLY A 143 -17.94 -25.07 -28.10
C GLY A 143 -17.38 -26.37 -27.55
N GLU A 144 -16.89 -27.27 -28.40
CA GLU A 144 -16.24 -28.50 -27.93
C GLU A 144 -14.88 -28.23 -27.29
N SER A 145 -14.15 -27.25 -27.83
CA SER A 145 -12.86 -26.81 -27.34
C SER A 145 -13.00 -25.44 -26.67
N ILE A 146 -12.98 -25.44 -25.35
CA ILE A 146 -12.99 -24.22 -24.53
C ILE A 146 -11.65 -24.13 -23.83
N THR A 147 -10.84 -23.17 -24.25
CA THR A 147 -9.54 -22.96 -23.64
C THR A 147 -9.46 -21.61 -22.97
N TYR A 148 -8.86 -21.60 -21.81
CA TYR A 148 -8.67 -20.41 -21.03
C TYR A 148 -7.67 -19.42 -21.66
N THR A 149 -7.92 -18.11 -21.54
CA THR A 149 -7.00 -17.07 -22.03
C THR A 149 -6.52 -16.10 -20.95
N ASN A 150 -7.33 -15.74 -19.95
CA ASN A 150 -6.92 -14.73 -18.93
C ASN A 150 -7.64 -14.89 -17.58
N TYR A 151 -6.92 -15.03 -16.45
CA TYR A 151 -7.45 -15.27 -15.08
C TYR A 151 -7.00 -14.19 -14.15
N HIS A 152 -7.98 -13.49 -13.61
CA HIS A 152 -7.77 -12.49 -12.59
C HIS A 152 -8.66 -12.81 -11.39
N LEU A 153 -8.02 -13.22 -10.31
CA LEU A 153 -8.64 -13.38 -9.01
C LEU A 153 -8.58 -12.04 -8.27
N ASN A 154 -9.71 -11.50 -7.86
CA ASN A 154 -9.75 -10.32 -7.01
C ASN A 154 -9.16 -10.64 -5.63
N HIS A 155 -8.59 -9.63 -4.99
CA HIS A 155 -8.04 -9.69 -3.65
C HIS A 155 -9.01 -10.24 -2.57
N ILE A 156 -10.32 -10.00 -2.68
CA ILE A 156 -11.33 -10.52 -1.73
C ILE A 156 -11.44 -12.04 -1.84
N ALA A 157 -11.63 -12.53 -3.06
CA ALA A 157 -11.70 -13.96 -3.35
C ALA A 157 -10.38 -14.66 -2.97
N GLU A 158 -9.24 -14.01 -3.26
CA GLU A 158 -7.94 -14.50 -2.84
C GLU A 158 -7.89 -14.77 -1.34
N ALA A 159 -8.33 -13.84 -0.49
CA ALA A 159 -8.28 -14.02 0.96
C ALA A 159 -9.31 -14.99 1.54
N GLN A 160 -10.48 -15.11 0.92
CA GLN A 160 -11.54 -16.01 1.41
C GLN A 160 -11.29 -17.47 1.04
N MET A 161 -10.59 -17.71 -0.08
CA MET A 161 -10.32 -19.05 -0.59
C MET A 161 -9.12 -19.70 0.05
N THR A 162 -9.11 -21.03 0.20
CA THR A 162 -7.87 -21.78 0.43
C THR A 162 -7.05 -21.92 -0.87
N MET A 163 -5.77 -22.27 -0.77
CA MET A 163 -4.96 -22.52 -1.98
C MET A 163 -5.48 -23.72 -2.77
N GLU A 164 -6.07 -24.71 -2.10
CA GLU A 164 -6.69 -25.89 -2.69
C GLU A 164 -7.95 -25.51 -3.48
N GLU A 165 -8.79 -24.63 -2.95
CA GLU A 165 -9.97 -24.12 -3.66
C GLU A 165 -9.58 -23.29 -4.89
N ILE A 166 -8.56 -22.44 -4.75
CA ILE A 166 -8.01 -21.67 -5.87
C ILE A 166 -7.47 -22.62 -6.92
N ALA A 167 -6.70 -23.63 -6.52
CA ALA A 167 -6.15 -24.62 -7.43
C ALA A 167 -7.25 -25.42 -8.12
N ALA A 168 -8.29 -25.86 -7.42
CA ALA A 168 -9.38 -26.66 -7.98
C ALA A 168 -10.15 -25.90 -9.07
N LEU A 169 -10.38 -24.60 -8.86
CA LEU A 169 -11.09 -23.75 -9.82
C LEU A 169 -10.19 -23.19 -10.92
N MET A 170 -8.88 -23.05 -10.66
CA MET A 170 -7.93 -22.53 -11.64
C MET A 170 -7.68 -23.55 -12.76
N PRO A 171 -7.86 -23.17 -14.04
CA PRO A 171 -7.65 -24.07 -15.17
C PRO A 171 -6.18 -24.47 -15.34
N GLU A 172 -5.94 -25.69 -15.85
CA GLU A 172 -4.61 -26.28 -15.93
C GLU A 172 -3.66 -25.61 -16.92
N ASN A 173 -4.12 -25.17 -18.10
CA ASN A 173 -3.27 -24.57 -19.12
C ASN A 173 -4.01 -23.54 -20.01
N VAL A 174 -3.26 -22.61 -20.59
CA VAL A 174 -3.72 -21.62 -21.59
C VAL A 174 -3.26 -22.04 -23.00
N ALA A 175 -4.16 -22.01 -23.99
CA ALA A 175 -3.91 -22.43 -25.38
C ALA A 175 -2.86 -21.58 -26.13
N HIS A 176 -2.62 -20.35 -25.67
CA HIS A 176 -1.73 -19.40 -26.33
C HIS A 176 -0.50 -19.13 -25.47
N LEU A 177 0.40 -20.10 -25.39
CA LEU A 177 1.77 -19.82 -24.95
C LEU A 177 2.38 -18.86 -25.98
N SER A 178 2.75 -17.65 -25.58
CA SER A 178 3.60 -16.78 -26.41
C SER A 178 4.93 -17.51 -26.59
N PRO A 179 5.25 -18.05 -27.78
CA PRO A 179 6.50 -18.76 -27.95
C PRO A 179 7.66 -17.79 -27.72
N LEU A 180 8.72 -18.27 -27.07
CA LEU A 180 9.97 -17.53 -26.89
C LEU A 180 10.41 -16.95 -28.24
N ASN A 181 10.43 -15.62 -28.37
CA ASN A 181 10.92 -14.97 -29.57
C ASN A 181 12.42 -14.75 -29.43
N ARG A 182 13.22 -15.62 -30.06
CA ARG A 182 14.69 -15.48 -30.10
C ARG A 182 15.10 -14.41 -31.10
N GLY A 183 14.74 -13.16 -30.83
CA GLY A 183 15.26 -12.01 -31.57
C GLY A 183 16.75 -11.79 -31.29
N LYS A 184 17.23 -10.56 -31.42
CA LYS A 184 18.64 -10.24 -31.18
C LYS A 184 19.01 -10.48 -29.72
N VAL A 185 20.12 -11.19 -29.46
CA VAL A 185 20.70 -11.29 -28.10
C VAL A 185 21.23 -9.93 -27.69
N LEU A 186 20.76 -9.44 -26.55
CA LEU A 186 21.16 -8.15 -25.95
C LEU A 186 22.13 -8.34 -24.79
N TYR A 187 22.00 -9.44 -24.06
CA TYR A 187 22.84 -9.80 -22.94
C TYR A 187 22.88 -11.33 -22.80
N GLU A 188 24.03 -11.87 -22.47
CA GLU A 188 24.22 -13.29 -22.20
C GLU A 188 25.36 -13.48 -21.21
N ASP A 189 25.15 -14.34 -20.21
CA ASP A 189 26.19 -14.85 -19.33
C ASP A 189 26.03 -16.39 -19.17
N ASP A 190 26.73 -17.00 -18.21
CA ASP A 190 26.65 -18.44 -17.94
C ASP A 190 25.27 -18.90 -17.40
N ARG A 191 24.39 -17.96 -17.03
CA ARG A 191 23.18 -18.20 -16.25
C ARG A 191 21.91 -17.77 -16.96
N ILE A 192 21.92 -16.65 -17.68
CA ILE A 192 20.77 -16.11 -18.41
C ILE A 192 21.13 -15.69 -19.83
N THR A 193 20.10 -15.64 -20.67
CA THR A 193 20.16 -14.97 -21.98
C THR A 193 18.98 -14.01 -22.12
N VAL A 194 19.23 -12.79 -22.56
CA VAL A 194 18.22 -11.75 -22.78
C VAL A 194 18.13 -11.46 -24.27
N TYR A 195 16.95 -11.69 -24.84
CA TYR A 195 16.63 -11.44 -26.24
C TYR A 195 15.74 -10.20 -26.35
N ALA A 196 15.96 -9.42 -27.41
CA ALA A 196 15.01 -8.42 -27.85
C ALA A 196 13.79 -9.12 -28.47
N ARG A 197 12.58 -8.80 -28.01
CA ARG A 197 11.34 -9.30 -28.62
C ARG A 197 11.04 -8.63 -29.96
N GLU A 198 11.63 -7.45 -30.19
CA GLU A 198 11.52 -6.68 -31.42
C GLU A 198 12.88 -6.47 -32.09
N ASN A 199 12.87 -6.31 -33.41
CA ASN A 199 14.05 -5.96 -34.18
C ASN A 199 13.71 -4.81 -35.14
N PRO A 200 14.37 -3.64 -35.03
CA PRO A 200 15.46 -3.32 -34.09
C PRO A 200 14.98 -3.06 -32.66
N TRP A 201 15.83 -3.40 -31.68
CA TRP A 201 15.63 -3.13 -30.26
C TRP A 201 15.59 -1.61 -29.99
N CYS A 202 14.47 -1.11 -29.48
CA CYS A 202 14.27 0.29 -29.07
C CYS A 202 14.77 1.33 -30.10
N LEU A 203 13.91 1.63 -31.09
CA LEU A 203 14.18 2.65 -32.12
C LEU A 203 14.43 4.07 -31.52
N PRO A 204 15.45 4.81 -31.99
CA PRO A 204 15.64 6.21 -31.61
C PRO A 204 14.54 7.12 -32.20
N LEU A 205 13.94 7.96 -31.34
CA LEU A 205 12.84 8.89 -31.67
C LEU A 205 13.15 9.89 -32.80
N LYS A 206 14.40 10.06 -33.22
CA LYS A 206 14.75 10.92 -34.36
C LYS A 206 14.03 10.52 -35.67
N HIS A 207 13.49 9.29 -35.75
CA HIS A 207 12.77 8.80 -36.93
C HIS A 207 11.30 8.42 -36.68
N SER A 208 10.76 8.64 -35.47
CA SER A 208 9.43 8.14 -35.10
C SER A 208 8.57 9.24 -34.50
N ARG A 209 7.59 9.75 -35.26
CA ARG A 209 6.44 10.52 -34.71
C ARG A 209 5.48 9.64 -33.91
N THR A 210 5.76 8.34 -33.81
CA THR A 210 4.94 7.31 -33.16
C THR A 210 5.56 6.90 -31.83
N ARG A 211 4.71 6.70 -30.80
CA ARG A 211 5.14 6.12 -29.51
C ARG A 211 5.83 4.76 -29.76
N PRO A 212 6.83 4.36 -28.95
CA PRO A 212 7.38 3.01 -29.04
C PRO A 212 6.25 1.97 -29.01
N SER A 213 6.44 0.90 -29.77
CA SER A 213 5.45 -0.17 -29.91
C SER A 213 5.03 -0.65 -28.51
N PRO A 214 3.72 -0.84 -28.23
CA PRO A 214 3.28 -1.49 -27.00
C PRO A 214 3.82 -2.92 -26.86
N ASN A 215 4.42 -3.48 -27.92
CA ASN A 215 5.04 -4.80 -27.94
C ASN A 215 6.57 -4.77 -27.71
N ALA A 216 7.17 -3.60 -27.48
CA ALA A 216 8.58 -3.47 -27.15
C ALA A 216 8.87 -4.21 -25.83
N GLY A 217 9.80 -5.17 -25.88
CA GLY A 217 10.04 -6.01 -24.72
C GLY A 217 11.25 -6.93 -24.82
N LEU A 218 11.54 -7.54 -23.69
CA LEU A 218 12.63 -8.49 -23.48
C LEU A 218 12.05 -9.88 -23.29
N ASP A 219 12.70 -10.88 -23.86
CA ASP A 219 12.48 -12.28 -23.49
C ASP A 219 13.75 -12.76 -22.77
N ILE A 220 13.61 -13.15 -21.51
CA ILE A 220 14.71 -13.51 -20.61
C ILE A 220 14.64 -15.00 -20.32
N VAL A 221 15.67 -15.76 -20.68
CA VAL A 221 15.74 -17.20 -20.42
C VAL A 221 16.54 -17.45 -19.14
N VAL A 222 15.95 -18.18 -18.20
CA VAL A 222 16.51 -18.51 -16.87
C VAL A 222 16.54 -20.03 -16.66
N PRO A 223 17.40 -20.56 -15.77
CA PRO A 223 17.50 -22.01 -15.57
C PRO A 223 16.51 -22.56 -14.54
N VAL A 224 15.83 -21.68 -13.79
CA VAL A 224 15.01 -22.04 -12.63
C VAL A 224 13.51 -21.96 -12.92
N SER A 225 12.72 -22.57 -12.03
CA SER A 225 11.25 -22.50 -12.03
C SER A 225 10.74 -21.14 -11.52
N TYR A 226 9.42 -20.89 -11.61
CA TYR A 226 8.82 -19.65 -11.09
C TYR A 226 9.04 -19.48 -9.58
N SER A 227 8.89 -20.55 -8.80
CA SER A 227 9.00 -20.50 -7.33
C SER A 227 10.41 -20.12 -6.86
N GLU A 228 11.43 -20.44 -7.66
CA GLU A 228 12.83 -20.15 -7.37
C GLU A 228 13.30 -18.83 -8.00
N LEU A 229 12.59 -18.30 -8.99
CA LEU A 229 13.02 -17.21 -9.86
C LEU A 229 13.53 -15.99 -9.09
N HIS A 230 12.74 -15.45 -8.17
CA HIS A 230 13.09 -14.22 -7.46
C HIS A 230 14.27 -14.40 -6.51
N GLN A 231 14.28 -15.49 -5.75
CA GLN A 231 15.39 -15.77 -4.84
C GLN A 231 16.67 -16.06 -5.64
N TRP A 232 16.55 -16.75 -6.77
CA TRP A 232 17.67 -17.01 -7.66
C TRP A 232 18.23 -15.72 -8.28
N LEU A 233 17.37 -14.83 -8.80
CA LEU A 233 17.79 -13.52 -9.32
C LEU A 233 18.48 -12.68 -8.24
N LYS A 234 17.93 -12.67 -7.02
CA LYS A 234 18.53 -11.98 -5.87
C LYS A 234 19.89 -12.56 -5.49
N THR A 235 20.03 -13.88 -5.42
CA THR A 235 21.29 -14.53 -5.05
C THR A 235 22.40 -14.27 -6.08
N HIS A 236 22.07 -14.30 -7.37
CA HIS A 236 23.09 -14.25 -8.43
C HIS A 236 23.39 -12.84 -8.94
N TYR A 237 22.42 -11.92 -8.87
CA TYR A 237 22.57 -10.56 -9.38
C TYR A 237 22.37 -9.48 -8.32
N GLU A 238 21.85 -9.81 -7.12
CA GLU A 238 21.50 -8.89 -6.04
C GLU A 238 20.37 -7.92 -6.43
N TYR A 239 20.64 -7.04 -7.40
CA TYR A 239 19.72 -6.07 -8.00
C TYR A 239 19.66 -6.28 -9.52
N PHE A 240 19.03 -7.38 -9.95
CA PHE A 240 18.90 -7.76 -11.35
C PHE A 240 18.42 -6.62 -12.26
N GLU A 241 17.41 -5.88 -11.78
CA GLU A 241 16.82 -4.74 -12.48
C GLU A 241 17.84 -3.64 -12.78
N HIS A 242 18.76 -3.38 -11.85
CA HIS A 242 19.74 -2.30 -11.95
C HIS A 242 21.03 -2.74 -12.65
N LYS A 243 21.43 -4.01 -12.51
CA LYS A 243 22.65 -4.53 -13.12
C LYS A 243 22.47 -4.93 -14.58
N ILE A 244 21.29 -5.47 -14.93
CA ILE A 244 21.05 -6.02 -16.28
C ILE A 244 20.04 -5.16 -17.04
N ILE A 245 18.85 -4.97 -16.48
CA ILE A 245 17.74 -4.40 -17.27
C ILE A 245 17.91 -2.91 -17.51
N LYS A 246 18.27 -2.14 -16.47
CA LYS A 246 18.46 -0.69 -16.57
C LYS A 246 19.52 -0.32 -17.63
N PRO A 247 20.73 -0.88 -17.66
CA PRO A 247 21.72 -0.58 -18.70
C PRO A 247 21.24 -0.90 -20.13
N LEU A 248 20.50 -2.00 -20.31
CA LEU A 248 19.93 -2.36 -21.61
C LEU A 248 18.89 -1.35 -22.09
N ILE A 249 18.09 -0.82 -21.18
CA ILE A 249 17.09 0.22 -21.48
C ILE A 249 17.78 1.56 -21.70
N GLU A 250 18.74 1.97 -20.87
CA GLU A 250 19.42 3.27 -20.99
C GLU A 250 20.28 3.39 -22.25
N SER A 251 20.88 2.29 -22.70
CA SER A 251 21.74 2.29 -23.89
C SER A 251 20.98 2.44 -25.21
N SER A 252 19.71 2.02 -25.25
CA SER A 252 18.98 1.85 -26.52
C SER A 252 17.58 2.47 -26.51
N CYS A 253 16.93 2.61 -25.35
CA CYS A 253 15.55 3.06 -25.22
C CYS A 253 15.45 4.50 -24.72
N PHE A 254 14.33 5.16 -25.02
CA PHE A 254 14.11 6.54 -24.63
C PHE A 254 13.82 6.69 -23.11
N PRO A 255 14.38 7.71 -22.44
CA PRO A 255 14.05 8.01 -21.04
C PRO A 255 12.53 8.18 -20.84
N GLY A 256 11.93 7.31 -20.04
CA GLY A 256 10.49 7.31 -19.76
C GLY A 256 9.67 6.26 -20.51
N SER A 257 10.27 5.44 -21.37
CA SER A 257 9.60 4.23 -21.89
C SER A 257 9.41 3.19 -20.78
N THR A 258 8.28 2.49 -20.82
CA THR A 258 8.09 1.24 -20.07
C THR A 258 8.45 0.07 -20.98
N VAL A 259 9.25 -0.87 -20.49
CA VAL A 259 9.69 -2.07 -21.22
C VAL A 259 9.17 -3.30 -20.49
N SER A 260 8.47 -4.18 -21.20
CA SER A 260 7.99 -5.46 -20.66
C SER A 260 9.04 -6.56 -20.85
N ALA A 261 9.37 -7.30 -19.80
CA ALA A 261 10.24 -8.46 -19.85
C ALA A 261 9.47 -9.73 -19.50
N LYS A 262 9.45 -10.72 -20.40
CA LYS A 262 8.91 -12.05 -20.14
C LYS A 262 10.04 -13.00 -19.77
N PHE A 263 9.91 -13.69 -18.64
CA PHE A 263 10.90 -14.66 -18.17
C PHE A 263 10.48 -16.06 -18.61
N TYR A 264 11.39 -16.85 -19.15
CA TYR A 264 11.13 -18.22 -19.61
C TYR A 264 12.11 -19.17 -18.94
N GLN A 265 11.63 -20.33 -18.48
CA GLN A 265 12.55 -21.39 -18.07
C GLN A 265 13.24 -21.99 -19.31
N LYS A 266 14.52 -22.31 -19.20
CA LYS A 266 15.32 -22.93 -20.26
C LYS A 266 14.62 -24.19 -20.79
N GLY A 267 14.37 -24.22 -22.10
CA GLY A 267 13.68 -25.33 -22.77
C GLY A 267 12.14 -25.29 -22.68
N LYS A 268 11.55 -24.27 -22.03
CA LYS A 268 10.10 -24.08 -21.97
C LYS A 268 9.66 -22.92 -22.87
N SER A 269 8.48 -23.05 -23.47
CA SER A 269 7.84 -22.03 -24.29
C SER A 269 6.89 -21.13 -23.50
N ALA A 270 6.46 -21.56 -22.32
CA ALA A 270 5.64 -20.76 -21.43
C ALA A 270 6.52 -19.81 -20.61
N TYR A 271 6.16 -18.53 -20.59
CA TYR A 271 6.83 -17.59 -19.69
C TYR A 271 6.34 -17.79 -18.25
N LEU A 272 7.27 -17.69 -17.31
CA LEU A 272 7.10 -17.75 -15.87
C LEU A 272 6.42 -16.49 -15.35
N GLU A 273 6.86 -15.31 -15.79
CA GLU A 273 6.28 -14.02 -15.40
C GLU A 273 6.55 -12.94 -16.46
N GLU A 274 5.78 -11.86 -16.40
CA GLU A 274 5.99 -10.65 -17.16
C GLU A 274 6.20 -9.46 -16.22
N VAL A 275 7.36 -8.82 -16.31
CA VAL A 275 7.73 -7.66 -15.49
C VAL A 275 7.91 -6.44 -16.38
N SER A 276 7.14 -5.39 -16.10
CA SER A 276 7.31 -4.10 -16.75
C SER A 276 8.28 -3.24 -15.95
N TYR A 277 9.28 -2.69 -16.61
CA TYR A 277 10.28 -1.78 -16.02
C TYR A 277 10.15 -0.39 -16.61
N GLY A 278 10.46 0.64 -15.82
CA GLY A 278 10.39 2.00 -16.31
C GLY A 278 10.90 3.04 -15.33
N PHE A 279 11.00 4.26 -15.83
CA PHE A 279 11.44 5.42 -15.07
C PHE A 279 10.22 6.16 -14.53
N LYS A 280 9.95 6.04 -13.22
CA LYS A 280 8.85 6.73 -12.56
C LYS A 280 9.37 7.91 -11.76
N LYS A 281 8.60 9.01 -11.72
CA LYS A 281 8.80 10.02 -10.68
C LYS A 281 8.48 9.35 -9.35
N PRO A 282 9.35 9.44 -8.32
CA PRO A 282 9.01 8.92 -7.01
C PRO A 282 7.71 9.58 -6.54
N LYS A 283 6.76 8.77 -6.04
CA LYS A 283 5.51 9.30 -5.48
C LYS A 283 5.85 10.37 -4.43
N PRO A 284 5.10 11.48 -4.34
CA PRO A 284 5.18 12.31 -3.15
C PRO A 284 4.94 11.41 -1.94
N GLN A 285 5.93 11.31 -1.05
CA GLN A 285 5.71 10.73 0.27
C GLN A 285 4.59 11.57 0.90
N ALA A 286 3.53 10.91 1.35
CA ALA A 286 2.42 11.57 2.03
C ALA A 286 3.00 12.42 3.18
N GLY A 287 2.70 13.72 3.20
CA GLY A 287 3.23 14.67 4.19
C GLY A 287 4.33 15.60 3.71
N TYR A 288 5.04 15.29 2.62
CA TYR A 288 5.94 16.28 1.99
C TYR A 288 5.16 17.13 1.00
N ALA A 289 4.81 18.35 1.43
CA ALA A 289 4.24 19.39 0.58
C ALA A 289 4.98 19.45 -0.77
N TYR A 290 4.22 19.69 -1.84
CA TYR A 290 4.67 19.77 -3.24
C TYR A 290 6.00 20.52 -3.39
N SER A 291 7.13 19.80 -3.26
CA SER A 291 8.43 20.31 -3.65
C SER A 291 8.37 20.51 -5.17
N SER A 292 8.41 21.78 -5.59
CA SER A 292 8.43 22.22 -6.99
C SER A 292 9.73 21.83 -7.72
N SER A 293 10.69 21.23 -7.02
CA SER A 293 11.93 20.75 -7.62
C SER A 293 11.67 19.50 -8.48
N PRO A 294 12.18 19.45 -9.72
CA PRO A 294 12.07 18.27 -10.56
C PRO A 294 12.74 17.09 -9.86
N ARG A 295 11.94 16.14 -9.38
CA ARG A 295 12.46 14.93 -8.75
C ARG A 295 13.11 14.07 -9.84
N PRO A 296 14.33 13.54 -9.60
CA PRO A 296 14.95 12.63 -10.55
C PRO A 296 14.06 11.41 -10.75
N LEU A 297 13.97 10.93 -12.00
CA LEU A 297 13.26 9.69 -12.29
C LEU A 297 14.01 8.52 -11.65
N VAL A 298 13.28 7.65 -10.97
CA VAL A 298 13.81 6.42 -10.38
C VAL A 298 13.43 5.25 -11.28
N PHE A 299 14.41 4.42 -11.62
CA PHE A 299 14.17 3.19 -12.34
C PHE A 299 13.52 2.17 -11.39
N THR A 300 12.40 1.60 -11.79
CA THR A 300 11.62 0.72 -10.91
C THR A 300 10.80 -0.29 -11.70
N VAL A 301 10.32 -1.32 -11.00
CA VAL A 301 9.28 -2.21 -11.49
C VAL A 301 7.96 -1.43 -11.56
N VAL A 302 7.40 -1.31 -12.76
CA VAL A 302 6.15 -0.61 -13.04
C VAL A 302 4.95 -1.49 -12.75
N ASN A 303 5.02 -2.76 -13.14
CA ASN A 303 3.98 -3.78 -13.05
C ASN A 303 4.64 -5.17 -13.08
N ARG A 304 4.05 -6.16 -12.41
CA ARG A 304 4.47 -7.56 -12.44
C ARG A 304 3.24 -8.44 -12.57
N GLN A 305 3.26 -9.37 -13.52
CA GLN A 305 2.16 -10.30 -13.79
C GLN A 305 2.69 -11.73 -13.86
N PRO A 306 2.03 -12.70 -13.22
CA PRO A 306 2.42 -14.09 -13.37
C PRO A 306 2.25 -14.58 -14.80
N GLY A 307 2.98 -15.65 -15.12
CA GLY A 307 2.85 -16.42 -16.34
C GLY A 307 1.44 -16.95 -16.56
N LEU A 308 1.20 -17.45 -17.77
CA LEU A 308 -0.09 -18.06 -18.11
C LEU A 308 -0.25 -19.49 -17.59
N THR A 309 0.80 -20.09 -17.02
CA THR A 309 0.74 -21.44 -16.44
C THR A 309 0.00 -21.43 -15.10
N ARG A 310 -0.71 -22.52 -14.80
CA ARG A 310 -1.36 -22.72 -13.49
C ARG A 310 -0.36 -22.60 -12.35
N GLU A 311 0.82 -23.22 -12.50
CA GLU A 311 1.88 -23.18 -11.49
C GLU A 311 2.33 -21.75 -11.17
N ALA A 312 2.65 -20.93 -12.18
CA ALA A 312 3.10 -19.55 -11.96
C ALA A 312 2.02 -18.69 -11.29
N ARG A 313 0.75 -18.88 -11.68
CA ARG A 313 -0.38 -18.17 -11.07
C ARG A 313 -0.63 -18.59 -9.63
N LEU A 314 -0.60 -19.89 -9.33
CA LEU A 314 -0.74 -20.39 -7.97
C LEU A 314 0.40 -19.92 -7.08
N ALA A 315 1.64 -19.96 -7.57
CA ALA A 315 2.79 -19.47 -6.85
C ALA A 315 2.72 -17.95 -6.63
N SER A 316 2.23 -17.18 -7.60
CA SER A 316 1.99 -15.74 -7.45
C SER A 316 0.92 -15.42 -6.40
N ILE A 317 -0.20 -16.13 -6.42
CA ILE A 317 -1.26 -15.99 -5.41
C ILE A 317 -0.74 -16.38 -4.03
N SER A 318 -0.02 -17.50 -3.92
CA SER A 318 0.61 -17.94 -2.68
C SER A 318 1.57 -16.88 -2.12
N ALA A 319 2.41 -16.30 -2.97
CA ALA A 319 3.32 -15.23 -2.59
C ALA A 319 2.58 -13.98 -2.10
N ARG A 320 1.53 -13.53 -2.81
CA ARG A 320 0.70 -12.39 -2.38
C ARG A 320 -0.04 -12.65 -1.06
N LYS A 321 -0.55 -13.87 -0.85
CA LYS A 321 -1.10 -14.27 0.44
C LYS A 321 -0.06 -14.21 1.55
N ALA A 322 1.13 -14.76 1.33
CA ALA A 322 2.22 -14.72 2.29
C ALA A 322 2.67 -13.27 2.60
N GLU A 323 2.69 -12.40 1.58
CA GLU A 323 2.97 -10.96 1.75
C GLU A 323 1.91 -10.25 2.60
N ARG A 324 0.65 -10.68 2.57
CA ARG A 324 -0.43 -10.15 3.41
C ARG A 324 -0.47 -10.77 4.80
N GLU A 325 -0.02 -12.02 4.93
CA GLU A 325 0.18 -12.71 6.20
C GLU A 325 1.44 -12.24 6.95
N VAL A 326 1.69 -10.94 6.96
CA VAL A 326 2.84 -10.32 7.63
C VAL A 326 2.92 -10.69 9.12
N TRP A 327 1.79 -10.99 9.75
CA TRP A 327 1.71 -11.36 11.15
C TRP A 327 1.98 -12.85 11.44
N ASN A 328 2.21 -13.67 10.41
CA ASN A 328 2.37 -15.14 10.48
C ASN A 328 1.21 -15.81 11.24
N SER A 329 -0.01 -15.38 10.96
CA SER A 329 -1.23 -15.96 11.53
C SER A 329 -2.31 -15.99 10.46
N SER A 330 -3.02 -17.11 10.39
CA SER A 330 -4.20 -17.23 9.53
C SER A 330 -5.22 -16.16 9.89
N CYS A 331 -5.86 -15.61 8.87
CA CYS A 331 -6.86 -14.57 9.01
C CYS A 331 -8.11 -14.98 8.25
N LYS A 332 -9.27 -14.88 8.89
CA LYS A 332 -10.57 -15.01 8.23
C LYS A 332 -11.44 -13.82 8.59
N GLY A 333 -12.06 -13.20 7.60
CA GLY A 333 -12.92 -12.04 7.79
C GLY A 333 -12.82 -11.01 6.67
N ILE A 334 -13.62 -9.97 6.76
CA ILE A 334 -13.80 -8.96 5.71
C ILE A 334 -12.55 -8.09 5.51
N PHE A 335 -11.71 -7.92 6.53
CA PHE A 335 -10.49 -7.09 6.46
C PHE A 335 -9.21 -7.90 6.32
N CYS A 336 -9.29 -9.23 6.36
CA CYS A 336 -8.11 -10.11 6.28
C CYS A 336 -7.35 -10.05 4.96
N TRP A 337 -7.98 -9.56 3.89
CA TRP A 337 -7.33 -9.41 2.60
C TRP A 337 -6.45 -8.17 2.52
N LEU A 338 -6.66 -7.18 3.39
CA LEU A 338 -5.85 -5.97 3.48
C LEU A 338 -4.43 -6.32 3.91
N HIS A 339 -3.45 -5.51 3.54
CA HIS A 339 -2.10 -5.64 4.11
C HIS A 339 -2.16 -5.50 5.64
N GLY A 340 -1.49 -6.40 6.37
CA GLY A 340 -1.60 -6.45 7.83
C GLY A 340 -3.03 -6.63 8.35
N GLY A 341 -3.93 -7.14 7.51
CA GLY A 341 -5.37 -7.27 7.76
C GLY A 341 -5.71 -8.07 9.01
N GLN A 342 -4.79 -8.90 9.53
CA GLN A 342 -4.95 -9.58 10.83
C GLN A 342 -5.21 -8.60 11.98
N TYR A 343 -4.48 -7.50 12.01
CA TYR A 343 -4.61 -6.51 13.08
C TYR A 343 -5.91 -5.70 12.91
N ILE A 344 -6.23 -5.32 11.68
CA ILE A 344 -7.47 -4.60 11.32
C ILE A 344 -8.70 -5.47 11.61
N GLN A 345 -8.65 -6.75 11.24
CA GLN A 345 -9.68 -7.73 11.55
C GLN A 345 -9.82 -7.94 13.07
N ALA A 346 -8.71 -8.01 13.80
CA ALA A 346 -8.75 -8.13 15.26
C ALA A 346 -9.41 -6.91 15.94
N ILE A 347 -9.23 -5.70 15.39
CA ILE A 347 -9.97 -4.50 15.81
C ILE A 347 -11.46 -4.67 15.49
N TYR A 348 -11.80 -5.03 14.25
CA TYR A 348 -13.19 -5.22 13.83
C TYR A 348 -13.94 -6.28 14.66
N ASP A 349 -13.27 -7.38 15.03
CA ASP A 349 -13.84 -8.44 15.87
C ASP A 349 -13.81 -8.11 17.37
N ASN A 350 -13.27 -6.93 17.74
CA ASN A 350 -12.99 -6.54 19.13
C ASN A 350 -12.19 -7.60 19.91
N ASN A 351 -11.24 -8.27 19.24
CA ASN A 351 -10.45 -9.35 19.78
C ASN A 351 -9.20 -8.80 20.49
N LEU A 352 -9.39 -8.33 21.72
CA LEU A 352 -8.34 -7.75 22.55
C LEU A 352 -7.13 -8.68 22.72
N ASN A 353 -7.36 -9.99 22.88
CA ASN A 353 -6.27 -10.96 23.05
C ASN A 353 -5.41 -11.09 21.80
N ALA A 354 -6.03 -11.09 20.61
CA ALA A 354 -5.29 -11.07 19.35
C ALA A 354 -4.47 -9.78 19.23
N ILE A 355 -5.07 -8.62 19.52
CA ILE A 355 -4.38 -7.31 19.46
C ILE A 355 -3.16 -7.31 20.38
N LYS A 356 -3.31 -7.67 21.66
CA LYS A 356 -2.18 -7.71 22.61
C LYS A 356 -1.09 -8.68 22.18
N LYS A 357 -1.45 -9.82 21.58
CA LYS A 357 -0.47 -10.79 21.04
C LYS A 357 0.34 -10.19 19.89
N LEU A 358 -0.29 -9.41 19.01
CA LEU A 358 0.36 -8.73 17.89
C LEU A 358 1.21 -7.55 18.40
N ASP A 359 0.68 -6.74 19.32
CA ASP A 359 1.39 -5.62 19.96
C ASP A 359 2.67 -6.07 20.67
N ARG A 360 2.64 -7.22 21.38
CA ARG A 360 3.82 -7.80 22.03
C ARG A 360 4.98 -8.05 21.03
N LYS A 361 4.69 -8.37 19.77
CA LYS A 361 5.74 -8.52 18.75
C LYS A 361 6.40 -7.19 18.40
N ILE A 362 5.62 -6.10 18.35
CA ILE A 362 6.13 -4.76 18.07
C ILE A 362 6.91 -4.24 19.28
N ASP A 363 6.36 -4.38 20.47
CA ASP A 363 6.97 -3.97 21.73
C ASP A 363 8.35 -4.63 21.94
N ASN A 364 8.45 -5.94 21.65
CA ASN A 364 9.72 -6.66 21.65
C ASN A 364 10.72 -6.09 20.61
N ALA A 365 10.25 -5.73 19.41
CA ALA A 365 11.12 -5.15 18.37
C ALA A 365 11.63 -3.76 18.76
N ILE A 366 10.78 -2.94 19.38
CA ILE A 366 11.14 -1.63 19.94
C ILE A 366 12.16 -1.81 21.05
N THR A 367 11.90 -2.68 22.02
CA THR A 367 12.82 -2.98 23.12
C THR A 367 14.18 -3.43 22.61
N LEU A 368 14.21 -4.31 21.61
CA LEU A 368 15.45 -4.77 20.99
C LEU A 368 16.20 -3.63 20.29
N TRP A 369 15.49 -2.74 19.60
CA TRP A 369 16.09 -1.57 18.96
C TRP A 369 16.64 -0.58 19.98
N ILE A 370 15.90 -0.28 21.05
CA ILE A 370 16.36 0.56 22.16
C ILE A 370 17.63 -0.06 22.75
N ARG A 371 17.62 -1.37 23.02
CA ARG A 371 18.78 -2.08 23.55
C ARG A 371 20.00 -1.95 22.65
N ARG A 372 19.83 -2.05 21.32
CA ARG A 372 20.92 -1.96 20.34
C ARG A 372 21.47 -0.54 20.17
N ASN A 373 20.63 0.48 20.21
CA ASN A 373 21.02 1.85 19.85
C ASN A 373 21.24 2.76 21.06
N LEU A 374 20.55 2.50 22.17
CA LEU A 374 20.53 3.33 23.38
C LEU A 374 21.11 2.58 24.60
N GLY A 375 21.36 1.27 24.50
CA GLY A 375 21.99 0.46 25.53
C GLY A 375 21.02 -0.24 26.48
N ASN A 376 21.56 -1.16 27.29
CA ASN A 376 20.77 -2.01 28.19
C ASN A 376 20.09 -1.24 29.32
N ASP A 377 20.72 -0.18 29.85
CA ASP A 377 20.18 0.57 30.99
C ASP A 377 18.88 1.30 30.60
N ILE A 378 18.84 1.89 29.40
CA ILE A 378 17.63 2.52 28.85
C ILE A 378 16.58 1.46 28.51
N ALA A 379 16.97 0.34 27.90
CA ALA A 379 16.04 -0.73 27.55
C ALA A 379 15.39 -1.42 28.76
N ASN A 380 16.12 -1.53 29.88
CA ASN A 380 15.65 -2.15 31.11
C ASN A 380 14.93 -1.17 32.04
N THR A 381 14.91 0.13 31.71
CA THR A 381 14.05 1.09 32.39
C THR A 381 12.60 0.73 32.06
N LYS A 382 11.69 0.75 33.06
CA LYS A 382 10.27 0.43 32.85
C LYS A 382 9.69 1.41 31.81
N HIS A 383 9.56 0.94 30.58
CA HIS A 383 8.96 1.69 29.49
C HIS A 383 7.46 1.42 29.44
N GLN A 384 6.76 2.30 28.75
CA GLN A 384 5.37 2.11 28.42
C GLN A 384 5.25 0.97 27.40
N ASP A 385 4.31 0.04 27.60
CA ASP A 385 4.04 -1.00 26.61
C ASP A 385 3.60 -0.34 25.30
N TYR A 386 4.17 -0.77 24.18
CA TYR A 386 3.81 -0.25 22.87
C TYR A 386 2.59 -0.97 22.30
N SER A 387 1.64 -0.18 21.79
CA SER A 387 0.52 -0.68 20.99
C SER A 387 0.47 0.03 19.65
N LEU A 388 0.11 -0.70 18.60
CA LEU A 388 -0.11 -0.10 17.28
C LEU A 388 -1.45 0.67 17.22
N LEU A 389 -2.36 0.48 18.16
CA LEU A 389 -3.71 1.09 18.17
C LEU A 389 -3.71 2.61 17.97
N PRO A 390 -2.93 3.43 18.72
CA PRO A 390 -2.91 4.88 18.52
C PRO A 390 -2.41 5.27 17.13
N VAL A 391 -1.43 4.53 16.60
CA VAL A 391 -0.86 4.79 15.28
C VAL A 391 -1.86 4.50 14.18
N ILE A 392 -2.60 3.39 14.30
CA ILE A 392 -3.69 3.04 13.38
C ILE A 392 -4.83 4.06 13.47
N ALA A 393 -5.20 4.47 14.69
CA ALA A 393 -6.22 5.48 14.92
C ALA A 393 -5.87 6.82 14.26
N ASP A 394 -4.67 7.36 14.53
CA ASP A 394 -4.23 8.61 13.94
C ASP A 394 -4.06 8.50 12.41
N THR A 395 -3.46 7.40 11.92
CA THR A 395 -3.35 7.16 10.47
C THR A 395 -4.71 7.12 9.79
N TYR A 396 -5.67 6.39 10.37
CA TYR A 396 -7.03 6.28 9.83
C TYR A 396 -7.71 7.65 9.78
N LEU A 397 -7.68 8.41 10.89
CA LEU A 397 -8.31 9.73 11.00
C LEU A 397 -7.64 10.76 10.09
N TYR A 398 -6.32 10.74 9.97
CA TYR A 398 -5.60 11.63 9.07
C TYR A 398 -5.91 11.33 7.60
N GLN A 399 -6.06 10.06 7.24
CA GLN A 399 -6.38 9.65 5.86
C GLN A 399 -7.85 9.84 5.51
N TYR A 400 -8.73 9.83 6.51
CA TYR A 400 -10.16 10.07 6.35
C TYR A 400 -10.44 11.31 5.48
N GLN A 401 -9.69 12.39 5.67
CA GLN A 401 -9.87 13.65 4.92
C GLN A 401 -9.70 13.50 3.40
N GLN A 402 -8.90 12.54 2.92
CA GLN A 402 -8.68 12.32 1.49
C GLN A 402 -9.89 11.67 0.81
N TYR A 403 -10.68 10.93 1.58
CA TYR A 403 -11.81 10.13 1.07
C TYR A 403 -13.18 10.67 1.51
N ALA A 404 -13.20 11.49 2.56
CA ALA A 404 -14.32 12.23 3.10
C ALA A 404 -15.19 12.89 2.02
N LEU A 405 -14.55 13.54 1.04
CA LEU A 405 -15.23 14.34 0.03
C LEU A 405 -16.08 13.53 -0.97
N TYR A 406 -15.90 12.21 -1.05
CA TYR A 406 -16.54 11.39 -2.10
C TYR A 406 -17.29 10.16 -1.57
N LYS A 407 -17.02 9.71 -0.35
CA LYS A 407 -17.47 8.38 0.15
C LYS A 407 -18.06 8.38 1.57
N CYS A 408 -18.05 9.52 2.27
CA CYS A 408 -18.43 9.62 3.67
C CYS A 408 -19.64 10.56 3.89
N PRO A 409 -20.35 10.44 5.02
CA PRO A 409 -21.52 11.29 5.35
C PRO A 409 -21.17 12.78 5.55
N ASP A 410 -22.20 13.64 5.49
CA ASP A 410 -22.08 15.12 5.54
C ASP A 410 -21.68 15.69 6.93
N ASN A 411 -21.63 14.88 7.99
CA ASN A 411 -21.45 15.32 9.39
C ASN A 411 -19.96 15.43 9.83
N LEU A 412 -19.12 15.95 8.95
CA LEU A 412 -17.67 16.03 9.18
C LEU A 412 -17.27 17.34 9.85
N LEU A 413 -16.34 17.23 10.80
CA LEU A 413 -15.72 18.36 11.47
C LEU A 413 -14.26 18.48 11.06
N GLN A 414 -13.84 19.72 10.81
CA GLN A 414 -12.44 20.05 10.55
C GLN A 414 -11.78 20.51 11.85
N LYS A 415 -10.64 19.90 12.20
CA LYS A 415 -9.84 20.29 13.36
C LYS A 415 -8.36 20.38 12.99
N THR A 416 -7.70 21.44 13.42
CA THR A 416 -6.28 21.66 13.16
C THR A 416 -5.49 21.57 14.45
N TYR A 417 -4.44 20.77 14.44
CA TYR A 417 -3.48 20.63 15.53
C TYR A 417 -2.22 21.40 15.15
N LEU A 418 -1.67 22.13 16.12
CA LEU A 418 -0.48 22.96 15.96
C LEU A 418 0.57 22.49 16.97
N TYR A 419 1.80 22.32 16.52
CA TYR A 419 2.95 22.08 17.37
C TYR A 419 4.03 23.09 17.02
N LYS A 420 4.55 23.78 18.03
CA LYS A 420 5.66 24.70 17.84
C LYS A 420 6.93 24.02 18.32
N ASN A 421 7.89 23.85 17.43
CA ASN A 421 9.21 23.33 17.78
C ASN A 421 9.84 24.19 18.87
N PRO A 422 10.51 23.60 19.87
CA PRO A 422 11.23 24.37 20.87
C PRO A 422 12.29 25.24 20.18
N THR A 423 12.39 26.49 20.60
CA THR A 423 13.48 27.37 20.20
C THR A 423 14.71 27.02 21.04
N PHE A 424 15.86 26.90 20.39
CA PHE A 424 17.13 26.70 21.07
C PHE A 424 18.15 27.70 20.57
N GLU A 425 18.83 28.33 21.52
CA GLU A 425 19.97 29.19 21.25
C GLU A 425 21.11 28.32 20.74
N MET A 426 21.56 28.61 19.52
CA MET A 426 22.79 28.04 19.00
C MET A 426 23.88 29.11 19.05
N PRO A 427 24.94 28.94 19.85
CA PRO A 427 26.12 29.76 19.66
C PRO A 427 26.75 29.40 18.30
N ASP A 428 27.19 30.41 17.55
CA ASP A 428 28.01 30.17 16.38
C ASP A 428 29.40 29.63 16.78
N TYR A 429 30.22 29.32 15.78
CA TYR A 429 31.57 28.79 15.96
C TYR A 429 32.52 29.73 16.74
N ASP A 430 32.19 31.02 16.83
CA ASP A 430 32.95 32.09 17.50
C ASP A 430 32.30 32.52 18.83
N GLY A 431 31.23 31.84 19.28
CA GLY A 431 30.52 32.14 20.53
C GLY A 431 29.57 33.33 20.44
N LEU A 432 29.25 33.82 19.24
CA LEU A 432 28.22 34.83 19.04
C LEU A 432 26.84 34.16 18.96
N SER A 433 25.83 34.77 19.58
CA SER A 433 24.45 34.29 19.51
C SER A 433 23.96 34.34 18.07
N MET A 434 23.66 33.18 17.49
CA MET A 434 22.81 33.14 16.31
C MET A 434 21.36 33.41 16.73
N PRO A 435 20.51 33.93 15.81
CA PRO A 435 19.07 33.95 16.05
C PRO A 435 18.59 32.53 16.38
N ASP A 436 17.69 32.45 17.36
CA ASP A 436 17.09 31.19 17.84
C ASP A 436 16.72 30.30 16.66
N MET A 437 17.26 29.08 16.66
CA MET A 437 16.81 28.04 15.74
C MET A 437 15.64 27.29 16.37
N GLY A 438 14.78 26.71 15.54
CA GLY A 438 13.52 26.14 16.00
C GLY A 438 12.39 27.16 15.97
N GLY A 439 11.30 26.87 16.68
CA GLY A 439 10.12 27.73 16.71
C GLY A 439 9.22 27.63 15.47
N GLU A 440 9.55 26.76 14.50
CA GLU A 440 8.66 26.45 13.39
C GLU A 440 7.35 25.85 13.92
N ILE A 441 6.25 26.18 13.25
CA ILE A 441 4.94 25.64 13.58
C ILE A 441 4.65 24.53 12.58
N ASP A 442 4.66 23.31 13.08
CA ASP A 442 4.09 22.16 12.39
C ASP A 442 2.57 22.16 12.60
N SER A 443 1.85 21.77 11.57
CA SER A 443 0.39 21.71 11.64
C SER A 443 -0.18 20.59 10.78
N ALA A 444 -1.22 19.96 11.30
CA ALA A 444 -2.01 18.99 10.57
C ALA A 444 -3.49 19.33 10.75
N THR A 445 -4.23 19.26 9.64
CA THR A 445 -5.68 19.40 9.64
C THR A 445 -6.30 18.03 9.43
N TYR A 446 -7.30 17.72 10.23
CA TYR A 446 -8.08 16.51 10.20
C TYR A 446 -9.50 16.86 9.81
N VAL A 447 -10.12 16.01 9.00
CA VAL A 447 -11.56 16.07 8.69
C VAL A 447 -12.15 14.74 9.13
N VAL A 448 -12.87 14.74 10.25
CA VAL A 448 -13.28 13.53 10.95
C VAL A 448 -14.78 13.56 11.27
N PRO A 449 -15.46 12.40 11.34
CA PRO A 449 -16.81 12.30 11.87
C PRO A 449 -16.90 12.80 13.30
N THR A 450 -18.03 13.40 13.66
CA THR A 450 -18.25 13.92 15.03
C THR A 450 -18.07 12.84 16.08
N GLU A 451 -18.46 11.60 15.77
CA GLU A 451 -18.37 10.43 16.66
C GLU A 451 -16.93 10.02 16.97
N LEU A 452 -15.98 10.31 16.07
CA LEU A 452 -14.56 9.99 16.24
C LEU A 452 -13.73 11.17 16.76
N LEU A 453 -14.34 12.34 16.96
CA LEU A 453 -13.66 13.50 17.52
C LEU A 453 -13.04 13.22 18.91
N PRO A 454 -13.71 12.54 19.86
CA PRO A 454 -13.10 12.23 21.15
C PRO A 454 -11.85 11.35 21.03
N LEU A 455 -11.81 10.46 20.05
CA LEU A 455 -10.61 9.65 19.77
C LEU A 455 -9.51 10.55 19.21
N CYS A 456 -9.82 11.39 18.22
CA CYS A 456 -8.86 12.33 17.64
C CYS A 456 -8.24 13.26 18.69
N ASP A 457 -9.02 13.72 19.67
CA ASP A 457 -8.54 14.54 20.79
C ASP A 457 -7.46 13.86 21.65
N LYS A 458 -7.37 12.53 21.60
CA LYS A 458 -6.36 11.77 22.33
C LYS A 458 -5.17 11.34 21.49
N VAL A 459 -5.33 11.12 20.18
CA VAL A 459 -4.29 10.52 19.33
C VAL A 459 -3.81 11.39 18.18
N CYS A 460 -4.63 12.33 17.68
CA CYS A 460 -4.23 13.19 16.58
C CYS A 460 -3.15 14.19 17.03
N ASP A 461 -2.18 14.43 16.17
CA ASP A 461 -1.06 15.32 16.44
C ASP A 461 -0.87 16.36 15.32
N ALA A 462 0.07 17.28 15.49
CA ALA A 462 0.38 18.29 14.48
C ALA A 462 1.18 17.74 13.29
N PHE A 463 1.53 16.45 13.30
CA PHE A 463 2.33 15.79 12.28
C PHE A 463 1.49 14.84 11.40
N GLY A 464 0.20 14.69 11.68
CA GLY A 464 -0.67 13.77 10.96
C GLY A 464 -0.31 12.32 11.21
N GLY A 465 0.25 11.98 12.36
CA GLY A 465 0.75 10.63 12.67
C GLY A 465 2.01 10.25 11.91
N ASN A 466 2.71 11.22 11.30
CA ASN A 466 3.98 10.95 10.64
C ASN A 466 5.07 10.53 11.63
N TYR A 467 5.07 11.06 12.86
CA TYR A 467 6.12 10.75 13.83
C TYR A 467 6.12 9.27 14.23
N ASP A 468 4.96 8.73 14.60
CA ASP A 468 4.84 7.31 14.94
C ASP A 468 5.08 6.39 13.74
N ARG A 469 4.62 6.78 12.55
CA ARG A 469 4.90 6.05 11.31
C ARG A 469 6.39 6.07 10.96
N LEU A 470 7.11 7.16 11.24
CA LEU A 470 8.56 7.23 11.08
C LEU A 470 9.26 6.28 12.03
N ILE A 471 8.83 6.18 13.30
CA ILE A 471 9.38 5.20 14.25
C ILE A 471 9.19 3.78 13.69
N ILE A 472 7.98 3.40 13.28
CA ILE A 472 7.73 2.06 12.73
C ILE A 472 8.56 1.78 11.48
N ASN A 473 8.69 2.77 10.59
CA ASN A 473 9.54 2.70 9.39
C ASN A 473 11.01 2.49 9.77
N SER A 474 11.55 3.27 10.71
CA SER A 474 12.93 3.18 11.17
C SER A 474 13.24 1.84 11.84
N LEU A 475 12.26 1.27 12.54
CA LEU A 475 12.37 -0.06 13.16
C LEU A 475 12.20 -1.21 12.15
N ASN A 476 11.71 -0.91 10.94
CA ASN A 476 11.41 -1.88 9.90
C ASN A 476 10.54 -3.06 10.41
N VAL A 477 9.55 -2.75 11.26
CA VAL A 477 8.60 -3.75 11.76
C VAL A 477 7.58 -4.02 10.66
N ARG A 478 7.95 -4.86 9.71
CA ARG A 478 7.15 -5.21 8.52
C ARG A 478 5.66 -5.46 8.80
N PRO A 479 5.27 -6.17 9.88
CA PRO A 479 3.85 -6.40 10.16
C PRO A 479 3.08 -5.12 10.50
N ALA A 480 3.71 -4.20 11.24
CA ALA A 480 3.13 -2.91 11.55
C ALA A 480 3.03 -2.01 10.30
N LEU A 481 4.07 -2.03 9.45
CA LEU A 481 4.04 -1.33 8.15
C LEU A 481 2.93 -1.84 7.24
N GLY A 482 2.80 -3.16 7.11
CA GLY A 482 1.71 -3.76 6.36
C GLY A 482 0.34 -3.34 6.90
N THR A 483 0.19 -3.25 8.22
CA THR A 483 -1.08 -2.81 8.83
C THR A 483 -1.40 -1.34 8.52
N ILE A 484 -0.39 -0.47 8.49
CA ILE A 484 -0.55 0.93 8.06
C ILE A 484 -0.99 0.99 6.58
N ASP A 485 -0.37 0.19 5.71
CA ASP A 485 -0.79 0.06 4.31
C ASP A 485 -2.25 -0.42 4.21
N GLY A 486 -2.64 -1.40 5.03
CA GLY A 486 -4.02 -1.89 5.10
C GLY A 486 -5.05 -0.85 5.52
N VAL A 487 -4.68 0.12 6.36
CA VAL A 487 -5.56 1.26 6.72
C VAL A 487 -5.85 2.13 5.50
N HIS A 488 -4.83 2.39 4.67
CA HIS A 488 -5.02 3.11 3.41
C HIS A 488 -5.95 2.33 2.48
N GLU A 489 -5.69 1.03 2.31
CA GLU A 489 -6.52 0.14 1.49
C GLU A 489 -7.97 0.08 1.98
N LEU A 490 -8.21 0.08 3.30
CA LEU A 490 -9.54 0.07 3.87
C LEU A 490 -10.34 1.31 3.43
N LEU A 491 -9.74 2.50 3.46
CA LEU A 491 -10.40 3.74 3.03
C LEU A 491 -10.53 3.85 1.50
N ASP A 492 -9.61 3.25 0.76
CA ASP A 492 -9.70 3.14 -0.69
C ASP A 492 -10.87 2.24 -1.14
N GLU A 493 -11.14 1.18 -0.39
CA GLU A 493 -11.96 0.07 -0.87
C GLU A 493 -13.34 0.01 -0.22
N TYR A 494 -13.52 0.64 0.93
CA TYR A 494 -14.78 0.67 1.66
C TYR A 494 -15.34 2.09 1.76
N ARG A 495 -16.67 2.19 1.70
CA ARG A 495 -17.38 3.43 2.02
C ARG A 495 -17.51 3.56 3.53
N CYS A 496 -17.45 4.79 4.02
CA CYS A 496 -17.39 5.11 5.45
C CYS A 496 -18.74 4.90 6.16
N ASP A 497 -19.84 4.85 5.40
CA ASP A 497 -21.20 4.59 5.89
C ASP A 497 -21.55 3.10 5.95
N ARG A 498 -20.62 2.21 5.58
CA ARG A 498 -20.85 0.77 5.66
C ARG A 498 -20.93 0.31 7.12
N PRO A 499 -21.88 -0.59 7.47
CA PRO A 499 -21.99 -1.13 8.83
C PRO A 499 -20.70 -1.77 9.34
N ASP A 500 -19.96 -2.47 8.47
CA ASP A 500 -18.69 -3.10 8.81
C ASP A 500 -17.58 -2.08 9.13
N VAL A 501 -17.54 -0.96 8.39
CA VAL A 501 -16.60 0.13 8.69
C VAL A 501 -17.00 0.85 9.97
N LYS A 502 -18.29 1.09 10.21
CA LYS A 502 -18.78 1.67 11.47
C LYS A 502 -18.45 0.81 12.69
N GLN A 503 -18.65 -0.50 12.60
CA GLN A 503 -18.21 -1.42 13.65
C GLN A 503 -16.69 -1.36 13.87
N PHE A 504 -15.90 -1.30 12.80
CA PHE A 504 -14.45 -1.12 12.92
C PHE A 504 -14.08 0.21 13.60
N GLU A 505 -14.69 1.32 13.20
CA GLU A 505 -14.48 2.65 13.79
C GLU A 505 -14.79 2.67 15.29
N ASP A 506 -15.95 2.12 15.69
CA ASP A 506 -16.37 2.04 17.10
C ASP A 506 -15.40 1.19 17.93
N ASN A 507 -14.98 0.06 17.38
CA ASN A 507 -14.03 -0.82 18.05
C ASN A 507 -12.63 -0.22 18.13
N LEU A 508 -12.17 0.46 17.07
CA LEU A 508 -10.90 1.18 17.05
C LEU A 508 -10.86 2.23 18.16
N ALA A 509 -11.92 3.04 18.29
CA ALA A 509 -12.03 4.01 19.37
C ALA A 509 -12.00 3.34 20.75
N ARG A 510 -12.88 2.36 20.98
CA ARG A 510 -12.98 1.64 22.26
C ARG A 510 -11.66 1.00 22.69
N LEU A 511 -11.02 0.24 21.79
CA LEU A 511 -9.78 -0.47 22.06
C LEU A 511 -8.63 0.51 22.28
N THR A 512 -8.58 1.60 21.52
CA THR A 512 -7.56 2.65 21.70
C THR A 512 -7.70 3.33 23.05
N PHE A 513 -8.92 3.71 23.47
CA PHE A 513 -9.13 4.26 24.82
C PHE A 513 -8.70 3.27 25.91
N ALA A 514 -9.06 1.98 25.78
CA ALA A 514 -8.64 0.96 26.74
C ALA A 514 -7.11 0.81 26.83
N TYR A 515 -6.38 0.98 25.71
CA TYR A 515 -4.92 1.06 25.73
C TYR A 515 -4.44 2.32 26.44
N LEU A 516 -4.99 3.49 26.08
CA LEU A 516 -4.56 4.78 26.61
C LEU A 516 -4.75 4.88 28.13
N ASP A 517 -5.78 4.24 28.69
CA ASP A 517 -6.06 4.20 30.12
C ASP A 517 -5.15 3.23 30.88
N ASN A 518 -4.51 2.27 30.19
CA ASN A 518 -3.70 1.21 30.80
C ASN A 518 -2.35 0.98 30.09
N LYS A 519 -1.71 2.04 29.63
CA LYS A 519 -0.50 1.97 28.79
C LYS A 519 0.69 1.24 29.45
N HIS A 520 0.78 1.25 30.77
CA HIS A 520 1.90 0.64 31.51
C HIS A 520 1.68 -0.83 31.88
N ALA A 521 0.49 -1.36 31.66
CA ALA A 521 0.16 -2.76 31.90
C ALA A 521 -0.71 -3.35 30.77
N TRP A 522 -0.53 -2.82 29.56
CA TRP A 522 -1.28 -3.23 28.38
C TRP A 522 -1.03 -4.71 28.08
N LEU A 523 0.22 -5.15 28.15
CA LEU A 523 0.64 -6.50 27.77
C LEU A 523 0.60 -7.51 28.92
N THR A 524 0.26 -7.07 30.13
CA THR A 524 0.35 -7.87 31.37
C THR A 524 -0.80 -8.86 31.59
N SER A 525 -1.85 -8.84 30.75
CA SER A 525 -3.06 -9.65 30.95
C SER A 525 -3.23 -10.84 30.00
N ILE A 526 -2.22 -11.21 29.21
CA ILE A 526 -2.27 -12.47 28.46
C ILE A 526 -1.67 -13.52 29.39
N GLU A 527 -2.50 -14.22 30.17
CA GLU A 527 -2.08 -15.46 30.81
C GLU A 527 -1.43 -16.35 29.75
N ASP A 528 -0.24 -16.87 30.04
CA ASP A 528 0.57 -17.68 29.15
C ASP A 528 -0.18 -18.95 28.74
N VAL A 529 -1.01 -18.87 27.70
CA VAL A 529 -1.52 -20.04 26.98
C VAL A 529 -0.45 -20.46 25.98
N SER A 530 0.66 -20.95 26.52
CA SER A 530 1.58 -21.81 25.78
C SER A 530 0.99 -23.24 25.77
N THR A 531 0.59 -23.69 24.59
CA THR A 531 0.76 -25.08 24.08
C THR A 531 0.67 -26.22 25.11
N GLU A 532 -0.51 -26.82 25.27
CA GLU A 532 -0.74 -28.28 25.23
C GLU A 532 -2.22 -28.63 25.43
N SER A 533 -2.65 -29.71 24.76
CA SER A 533 -3.91 -30.45 24.95
C SER A 533 -5.21 -29.92 24.32
N LEU A 534 -5.57 -30.55 23.18
CA LEU A 534 -6.96 -30.80 22.82
C LEU A 534 -7.66 -31.54 23.97
N GLY A 535 -8.52 -30.84 24.71
CA GLY A 535 -9.42 -31.42 25.69
C GLY A 535 -10.77 -30.71 25.66
N THR A 536 -11.82 -31.47 25.36
CA THR A 536 -13.24 -31.07 25.29
C THR A 536 -13.72 -30.13 26.39
N PRO A 537 -14.62 -29.16 26.10
CA PRO A 537 -15.17 -28.27 27.11
C PRO A 537 -16.23 -28.99 27.96
N LYS A 538 -15.97 -29.14 29.26
CA LYS A 538 -17.04 -29.31 30.26
C LYS A 538 -17.43 -27.94 30.78
N SER A 539 -18.69 -27.58 30.52
CA SER A 539 -19.39 -26.46 31.12
C SER A 539 -19.45 -26.62 32.63
N ASP A 540 -19.14 -25.55 33.37
CA ASP A 540 -19.92 -25.10 34.53
C ASP A 540 -19.21 -23.91 35.21
N VAL A 541 -19.65 -22.68 34.90
CA VAL A 541 -19.48 -21.56 35.84
C VAL A 541 -20.75 -20.71 35.87
N ARG A 542 -21.40 -20.77 37.03
CA ARG A 542 -22.56 -20.01 37.48
C ARG A 542 -22.21 -18.51 37.56
N VAL A 543 -22.93 -17.67 36.82
CA VAL A 543 -22.87 -16.21 36.95
C VAL A 543 -23.70 -15.79 38.18
N LYS A 544 -23.08 -15.05 39.11
CA LYS A 544 -23.76 -14.35 40.20
C LYS A 544 -23.95 -12.87 39.81
N PRO A 545 -25.16 -12.29 39.90
CA PRO A 545 -25.38 -10.90 39.48
C PRO A 545 -24.72 -9.91 40.46
N ILE A 546 -24.02 -8.90 39.92
CA ILE A 546 -23.56 -7.73 40.66
C ILE A 546 -24.60 -6.62 40.50
N ALA A 547 -25.01 -6.02 41.62
CA ALA A 547 -25.99 -4.94 41.68
C ALA A 547 -25.41 -3.59 41.17
N PRO A 548 -26.25 -2.69 40.62
CA PRO A 548 -25.80 -1.40 40.12
C PRO A 548 -25.44 -0.42 41.25
N PRO A 549 -24.49 0.52 41.03
CA PRO A 549 -24.12 1.51 42.03
C PRO A 549 -25.11 2.67 42.10
N VAL A 550 -25.25 3.16 43.34
CA VAL A 550 -26.09 4.25 43.82
C VAL A 550 -25.61 5.60 43.26
N VAL A 551 -26.56 6.40 42.79
CA VAL A 551 -26.37 7.80 42.37
C VAL A 551 -26.47 8.70 43.60
N ASP A 552 -25.38 9.39 43.93
CA ASP A 552 -25.36 10.43 44.95
C ASP A 552 -25.40 11.81 44.29
N ASN A 553 -26.46 12.55 44.58
CA ASN A 553 -26.70 13.91 44.12
C ASN A 553 -26.20 14.90 45.19
N GLY A 554 -25.34 15.84 44.80
CA GLY A 554 -25.10 17.02 45.62
C GLY A 554 -23.93 17.89 45.17
N SER A 555 -24.21 19.04 44.56
CA SER A 555 -23.81 20.36 45.11
C SER A 555 -24.00 21.48 44.07
N THR A 556 -25.02 22.29 44.36
CA THR A 556 -25.14 23.75 44.25
C THR A 556 -24.03 24.60 43.60
N ALA A 557 -24.47 25.28 42.53
CA ALA A 557 -24.24 26.66 42.09
C ALA A 557 -23.31 27.60 42.90
N LYS A 558 -22.46 28.32 42.16
CA LYS A 558 -22.15 29.73 42.46
C LYS A 558 -21.91 30.54 41.18
N THR A 559 -22.85 31.44 40.92
CA THR A 559 -22.86 32.52 39.93
C THR A 559 -21.88 33.62 40.34
N ILE A 560 -21.12 34.18 39.40
CA ILE A 560 -20.57 35.54 39.48
C ILE A 560 -20.80 36.21 38.12
N ASP A 561 -21.43 37.37 38.19
CA ASP A 561 -21.88 38.24 37.11
C ASP A 561 -20.76 39.06 36.45
N SER A 562 -21.03 39.38 35.19
CA SER A 562 -20.80 40.64 34.47
C SER A 562 -19.38 41.12 34.13
N ALA A 563 -19.12 41.26 32.81
CA ALA A 563 -18.86 42.58 32.22
C ALA A 563 -19.11 42.59 30.70
N GLU A 564 -20.03 43.46 30.33
CA GLU A 564 -20.39 43.95 29.00
C GLU A 564 -19.22 44.70 28.35
N SER A 565 -19.00 44.52 27.04
CA SER A 565 -18.59 45.62 26.16
C SER A 565 -18.90 45.26 24.71
N GLU A 566 -19.84 46.01 24.16
CA GLU A 566 -20.04 46.23 22.74
C GLU A 566 -18.72 46.58 22.04
N ASN A 567 -18.46 45.98 20.87
CA ASN A 567 -18.03 46.77 19.71
C ASN A 567 -18.27 45.98 18.42
N THR A 568 -19.30 46.40 17.68
CA THR A 568 -19.66 45.86 16.39
C THR A 568 -18.89 46.62 15.30
N GLN A 569 -17.85 46.01 14.73
CA GLN A 569 -17.27 46.48 13.47
C GLN A 569 -17.11 45.35 12.45
N LYS A 570 -17.98 45.46 11.44
CA LYS A 570 -18.10 44.66 10.22
C LYS A 570 -16.88 44.90 9.32
N PRO A 571 -16.10 43.89 8.89
CA PRO A 571 -15.11 44.09 7.84
C PRO A 571 -15.74 43.99 6.45
N LYS A 572 -15.45 45.01 5.64
CA LYS A 572 -15.73 45.16 4.22
C LYS A 572 -15.17 44.00 3.39
N THR A 573 -16.02 43.45 2.53
CA THR A 573 -15.66 42.67 1.36
C THR A 573 -14.73 43.49 0.46
N THR A 574 -13.52 43.00 0.23
CA THR A 574 -12.59 43.59 -0.75
C THR A 574 -12.31 42.57 -1.84
N GLU A 575 -12.72 42.92 -3.05
CA GLU A 575 -12.58 42.21 -4.30
C GLU A 575 -11.10 42.16 -4.75
N PRO A 576 -10.55 41.02 -5.19
CA PRO A 576 -9.19 40.98 -5.71
C PRO A 576 -9.14 41.56 -7.13
N GLN A 577 -8.58 42.76 -7.24
CA GLN A 577 -8.21 43.37 -8.52
C GLN A 577 -7.19 42.48 -9.28
N ARG A 578 -7.55 42.12 -10.52
CA ARG A 578 -6.62 41.68 -11.56
C ARG A 578 -5.45 42.66 -11.68
N ARG A 579 -4.23 42.23 -11.39
CA ARG A 579 -3.01 42.93 -11.81
C ARG A 579 -2.45 42.32 -13.10
N ALA A 580 -2.24 43.21 -14.05
CA ALA A 580 -1.71 42.96 -15.38
C ALA A 580 -0.25 42.50 -15.34
N ILE A 581 0.07 41.56 -16.23
CA ILE A 581 1.43 41.10 -16.52
C ILE A 581 2.14 42.18 -17.33
N ALA A 582 3.14 42.83 -16.75
CA ALA A 582 4.05 43.72 -17.45
C ALA A 582 5.14 42.92 -18.16
N LYS A 583 5.15 42.98 -19.49
CA LYS A 583 6.27 42.58 -20.36
C LYS A 583 7.47 43.49 -20.08
N ARG A 584 8.67 42.90 -19.95
CA ARG A 584 9.96 43.57 -20.13
C ARG A 584 11.02 42.56 -20.62
N PRO A 585 12.14 43.02 -21.20
CA PRO A 585 12.48 42.72 -22.58
C PRO A 585 13.71 41.83 -22.75
N SER A 586 13.87 41.38 -23.99
CA SER A 586 15.05 40.72 -24.56
C SER A 586 16.28 41.65 -24.56
N SER A 587 17.39 41.14 -24.04
CA SER A 587 18.78 41.40 -24.43
C SER A 587 19.64 40.36 -23.69
N SER A 588 20.77 39.84 -24.12
CA SER A 588 21.65 39.98 -25.28
C SER A 588 22.69 38.88 -25.13
N ALA A 589 23.07 38.20 -26.21
CA ALA A 589 24.11 37.17 -26.22
C ALA A 589 25.51 37.77 -25.95
N PRO A 590 26.44 36.97 -25.42
CA PRO A 590 27.83 37.04 -25.90
C PRO A 590 28.49 35.64 -25.99
N PRO A 591 29.75 35.53 -26.42
CA PRO A 591 30.20 35.28 -27.79
C PRO A 591 30.55 33.80 -28.04
N GLN A 592 30.63 33.45 -29.33
CA GLN A 592 31.11 32.17 -29.83
C GLN A 592 32.56 31.90 -29.38
N ALA A 593 32.79 30.72 -28.78
CA ALA A 593 34.13 30.18 -28.56
C ALA A 593 34.44 29.13 -29.63
N THR A 594 35.65 29.27 -30.16
CA THR A 594 36.29 28.57 -31.27
C THR A 594 36.36 27.05 -31.13
N VAL A 595 36.24 26.40 -32.29
CA VAL A 595 36.51 24.98 -32.57
C VAL A 595 37.94 24.62 -32.14
N TYR A 596 38.07 23.69 -31.19
CA TYR A 596 39.31 22.93 -30.96
C TYR A 596 39.12 21.51 -31.51
N GLN A 597 39.88 21.18 -32.56
CA GLN A 597 40.10 19.81 -32.99
C GLN A 597 41.02 19.12 -31.97
N ASN A 598 40.52 18.12 -31.25
CA ASN A 598 41.38 17.25 -30.45
C ASN A 598 41.71 15.97 -31.24
N LYS A 599 42.99 15.88 -31.61
CA LYS A 599 43.69 14.63 -31.91
C LYS A 599 43.60 13.69 -30.71
N THR A 600 43.35 12.42 -31.01
CA THR A 600 43.43 11.29 -30.10
C THR A 600 44.82 11.20 -29.44
N PRO A 601 44.93 11.24 -28.09
CA PRO A 601 46.14 10.81 -27.40
C PRO A 601 46.10 9.29 -27.20
N GLN A 602 47.19 8.61 -27.52
CA GLN A 602 47.44 7.24 -27.07
C GLN A 602 47.52 7.24 -25.54
N ILE A 603 46.66 6.46 -24.89
CA ILE A 603 46.64 6.29 -23.44
C ILE A 603 47.75 5.31 -23.06
N ASN A 604 48.71 5.81 -22.27
CA ASN A 604 49.66 4.98 -21.53
C ASN A 604 48.90 4.34 -20.34
N SER A 605 48.70 3.03 -20.39
CA SER A 605 47.94 2.24 -19.40
C SER A 605 48.52 2.21 -17.98
N THR A 606 49.66 2.84 -17.74
CA THR A 606 50.33 2.87 -16.43
C THR A 606 49.83 4.01 -15.53
N ALA A 607 49.26 5.09 -16.08
CA ALA A 607 48.81 6.24 -15.30
C ALA A 607 47.42 6.05 -14.68
N GLU A 608 46.52 5.33 -15.35
CA GLU A 608 45.17 5.04 -14.84
C GLU A 608 45.20 4.06 -13.65
N ASN A 609 46.11 3.09 -13.66
CA ASN A 609 46.30 2.16 -12.54
C ASN A 609 46.82 2.85 -11.26
N ASN A 610 47.70 3.85 -11.39
CA ASN A 610 48.22 4.58 -10.22
C ASN A 610 47.14 5.46 -9.57
N ASN A 611 46.22 6.03 -10.36
CA ASN A 611 45.12 6.83 -9.83
C ASN A 611 44.10 5.98 -9.07
N ALA A 612 43.80 4.77 -9.55
CA ALA A 612 42.92 3.83 -8.86
C ALA A 612 43.50 3.39 -7.52
N ILE A 613 44.80 3.05 -7.48
CA ILE A 613 45.51 2.66 -6.24
C ILE A 613 45.55 3.80 -5.23
N ASN A 614 45.85 5.03 -5.67
CA ASN A 614 45.85 6.21 -4.81
C ASN A 614 44.46 6.51 -4.23
N TYR A 615 43.40 6.32 -5.02
CA TYR A 615 42.02 6.50 -4.58
C TYR A 615 41.60 5.45 -3.54
N GLU A 616 41.98 4.19 -3.73
CA GLU A 616 41.71 3.11 -2.79
C GLU A 616 42.44 3.33 -1.45
N GLN A 617 43.71 3.74 -1.49
CA GLN A 617 44.49 4.08 -0.30
C GLN A 617 43.92 5.29 0.46
N MET A 618 43.52 6.34 -0.26
CA MET A 618 42.85 7.51 0.33
C MET A 618 41.57 7.12 1.06
N ASN A 619 40.73 6.28 0.45
CA ASN A 619 39.48 5.84 1.07
C ASN A 619 39.71 4.96 2.29
N SER A 620 40.73 4.10 2.26
CA SER A 620 41.13 3.28 3.42
C SER A 620 41.61 4.14 4.60
N GLU A 621 42.42 5.18 4.35
CA GLU A 621 42.86 6.12 5.39
C GLU A 621 41.68 6.94 5.96
N ILE A 622 40.75 7.40 5.11
CA ILE A 622 39.53 8.09 5.56
C ILE A 622 38.64 7.17 6.40
N ALA A 623 38.51 5.89 6.03
CA ALA A 623 37.73 4.91 6.77
C ALA A 623 38.35 4.65 8.16
N SER A 624 39.66 4.42 8.24
CA SER A 624 40.37 4.25 9.52
C SER A 624 40.26 5.49 10.41
N LEU A 625 40.31 6.68 9.81
CA LEU A 625 40.09 7.94 10.52
C LEU A 625 38.65 8.02 11.09
N ALA A 626 37.65 7.64 10.30
CA ALA A 626 36.25 7.62 10.72
C ALA A 626 36.01 6.64 11.89
N GLU A 627 36.64 5.46 11.86
CA GLU A 627 36.58 4.49 12.97
C GLU A 627 37.18 5.08 14.26
N LYS A 628 38.34 5.73 14.16
CA LYS A 628 39.00 6.39 15.29
C LYS A 628 38.13 7.50 15.89
N TYR A 629 37.46 8.31 15.07
CA TYR A 629 36.54 9.33 15.56
C TYR A 629 35.30 8.73 16.21
N THR A 630 34.73 7.69 15.61
CA THR A 630 33.58 6.98 16.18
C THR A 630 33.91 6.42 17.57
N ALA A 631 35.11 5.83 17.74
CA ALA A 631 35.56 5.35 19.05
C ALA A 631 35.65 6.49 20.09
N ARG A 632 36.21 7.66 19.72
CA ARG A 632 36.31 8.82 20.62
C ARG A 632 34.94 9.41 20.97
N LEU A 633 34.02 9.46 20.01
CA LEU A 633 32.65 9.91 20.23
C LEU A 633 31.90 8.97 21.19
N ASN A 634 32.09 7.66 21.04
CA ASN A 634 31.51 6.67 21.95
C ASN A 634 32.05 6.83 23.37
N THR A 635 33.36 7.00 23.55
CA THR A 635 33.95 7.27 24.87
C THR A 635 33.43 8.57 25.47
N LEU A 636 33.36 9.65 24.69
CA LEU A 636 32.86 10.94 25.15
C LEU A 636 31.39 10.84 25.59
N SER A 637 30.55 10.14 24.82
CA SER A 637 29.15 9.90 25.14
C SER A 637 28.98 9.08 26.42
N GLN A 638 29.78 8.03 26.60
CA GLN A 638 29.75 7.19 27.81
C GLN A 638 30.17 7.98 29.05
N ASP A 639 31.24 8.76 28.96
CA ASP A 639 31.71 9.61 30.06
C ASP A 639 30.68 10.68 30.44
N PHE A 640 30.04 11.30 29.44
CA PHE A 640 28.97 12.25 29.67
C PHE A 640 27.77 11.61 30.39
N GLN A 641 27.29 10.46 29.90
CA GLN A 641 26.20 9.72 30.55
C GLN A 641 26.53 9.38 32.00
N LYS A 642 27.74 8.87 32.26
CA LYS A 642 28.20 8.55 33.62
C LYS A 642 28.19 9.77 34.54
N LYS A 643 28.67 10.93 34.06
CA LYS A 643 28.71 12.18 34.85
C LYS A 643 27.32 12.76 35.12
N VAL A 644 26.42 12.68 34.13
CA VAL A 644 25.03 13.16 34.27
C VAL A 644 24.25 12.31 35.28
N LEU A 645 24.40 10.98 35.22
CA LEU A 645 23.75 10.05 36.14
C LEU A 645 24.27 10.17 37.57
N ALA A 646 25.57 10.46 37.74
CA ALA A 646 26.17 10.67 39.06
C ALA A 646 25.78 12.00 39.73
N THR A 647 25.10 12.90 39.00
CA THR A 647 24.79 14.25 39.48
C THR A 647 23.29 14.44 39.67
N ALA A 648 22.87 14.80 40.88
CA ALA A 648 21.47 15.12 41.20
C ALA A 648 21.09 16.60 40.93
N ASP A 649 22.09 17.50 40.88
CA ASP A 649 21.88 18.95 40.70
C ASP A 649 21.60 19.33 39.22
N PRO A 650 20.44 19.94 38.91
CA PRO A 650 20.08 20.38 37.55
C PRO A 650 21.04 21.39 36.92
N ARG A 651 21.66 22.28 37.72
CA ARG A 651 22.60 23.28 37.20
C ARG A 651 23.89 22.61 36.72
N THR A 652 24.39 21.65 37.50
CA THR A 652 25.56 20.86 37.13
C THR A 652 25.28 19.96 35.92
N ARG A 653 24.08 19.38 35.77
CA ARG A 653 23.69 18.65 34.54
C ARG A 653 23.71 19.54 33.29
N SER A 654 23.20 20.76 33.42
CA SER A 654 23.19 21.74 32.31
C SER A 654 24.62 22.12 31.90
N LYS A 655 25.51 22.31 32.89
CA LYS A 655 26.94 22.56 32.64
C LYS A 655 27.62 21.38 31.92
N LEU A 656 27.37 20.15 32.37
CA LEU A 656 27.89 18.94 31.73
C LEU A 656 27.42 18.79 30.29
N LEU A 657 26.17 19.18 29.99
CA LEU A 657 25.63 19.15 28.62
C LEU A 657 26.35 20.15 27.72
N ALA A 658 26.58 21.37 28.22
CA ALA A 658 27.33 22.38 27.48
C ALA A 658 28.78 21.94 27.21
N GLU A 659 29.46 21.35 28.20
CA GLU A 659 30.81 20.78 28.05
C GLU A 659 30.84 19.65 27.01
N PHE A 660 29.84 18.76 27.04
CA PHE A 660 29.70 17.68 26.06
C PHE A 660 29.49 18.20 24.64
N GLN A 661 28.61 19.18 24.45
CA GLN A 661 28.36 19.81 23.14
C GLN A 661 29.61 20.50 22.61
N GLN A 662 30.36 21.22 23.46
CA GLN A 662 31.62 21.86 23.08
C GLN A 662 32.66 20.84 22.61
N GLU A 663 32.80 19.72 23.33
CA GLU A 663 33.77 18.68 23.00
C GLU A 663 33.38 17.91 21.73
N MET A 664 32.08 17.69 21.49
CA MET A 664 31.55 17.16 20.23
C MET A 664 31.90 18.07 19.04
N ALA A 665 31.70 19.38 19.19
CA ALA A 665 32.06 20.36 18.15
C ALA A 665 33.57 20.36 17.88
N ARG A 666 34.40 20.26 18.93
CA ARG A 666 35.86 20.16 18.82
C ARG A 666 36.29 18.90 18.06
N LEU A 667 35.75 17.73 18.40
CA LEU A 667 36.05 16.46 17.74
C LEU A 667 35.64 16.48 16.26
N ASN A 668 34.47 17.04 15.93
CA ASN A 668 34.00 17.16 14.55
C ASN A 668 34.90 18.10 13.71
N SER A 669 35.36 19.20 14.29
CA SER A 669 36.33 20.11 13.65
C SER A 669 37.67 19.40 13.41
N GLU A 670 38.17 18.64 14.39
CA GLU A 670 39.38 17.82 14.26
C GLU A 670 39.22 16.79 13.13
N ALA A 671 38.09 16.09 13.07
CA ALA A 671 37.80 15.09 12.04
C ALA A 671 37.79 15.66 10.63
N ARG A 672 37.21 16.84 10.45
CA ARG A 672 37.22 17.53 9.16
C ARG A 672 38.65 17.93 8.77
N LYS A 673 39.43 18.50 9.70
CA LYS A 673 40.82 18.89 9.44
C LYS A 673 41.69 17.69 9.04
N GLU A 674 41.59 16.57 9.74
CA GLU A 674 42.35 15.36 9.41
C GLU A 674 41.87 14.72 8.10
N THR A 675 40.57 14.70 7.83
CA THR A 675 40.03 14.21 6.55
C THR A 675 40.56 15.04 5.37
N GLU A 676 40.60 16.37 5.50
CA GLU A 676 41.13 17.24 4.45
C GLU A 676 42.65 17.10 4.28
N LYS A 677 43.40 16.82 5.36
CA LYS A 677 44.83 16.47 5.25
C LYS A 677 45.03 15.18 4.44
N VAL A 678 44.23 14.14 4.69
CA VAL A 678 44.28 12.89 3.92
C VAL A 678 43.95 13.18 2.45
N LYS A 679 42.85 13.88 2.15
CA LYS A 679 42.52 14.25 0.77
C LYS A 679 43.63 15.07 0.09
N ALA A 680 44.22 16.03 0.80
CA ALA A 680 45.30 16.86 0.26
C ALA A 680 46.59 16.05 -0.02
N LYS A 681 46.90 15.03 0.79
CA LYS A 681 48.02 14.10 0.59
C LYS A 681 47.91 13.37 -0.75
N TYR A 682 46.71 12.93 -1.12
CA TYR A 682 46.46 12.16 -2.35
C TYR A 682 46.10 13.03 -3.58
N LYS A 683 45.96 14.35 -3.41
CA LYS A 683 45.72 15.31 -4.51
C LYS A 683 47.02 15.84 -5.14
N ARG A 684 48.18 15.59 -4.52
CA ARG A 684 49.51 16.09 -4.94
C ARG A 684 50.36 15.08 -5.73
N ASN A 685 49.85 13.86 -5.92
CA ASN A 685 50.44 12.81 -6.75
C ASN A 685 49.54 12.55 -7.95
#